data_AF-A0AA47BUQ3-F1
#
_entry.id   AF-A0AA47BUQ3-F1
#
_cell.length_a   1.000
_cell.length_b   1.000
_cell.length_c   1.000
_cell.angle_alpha   90.00
_cell.angle_beta   90.00
_cell.angle_gamma   90.00
#
_symmetry.space_group_name_H-M   'P 1'
#
loop_
_entity.id
_entity.type
_entity.pdbx_description
1 polymer ?
#
loop_
_entity_poly.entity_id
_entity_poly.type
_entity_poly.pdbx_seq_one_letter_code
_entity_poly.pdbx_strand_id
1 'polypeptide(L)'
;METRILTDRQKVHTSYPDIAELNGTLFAVWQESDGLKESAKLYRIPDGRSPECVATLNNESNLAFTPRIECIGDSLLTVWSEKDGQEWTVYAQSFDGSVLGNKKTLDKAEGAFFPSILKGSTKQETWCFWTVLDNHRGSIRAMNLDGKTSGTIRMSTGISQAWRPEAVVGNDNAIWVVYDGENGGGYDIYLQRIVQNSDGKLEVSEPFIVSYSQYWATCPAIVPLNDSVLISWYESAPSNENLYCSAEVLHVGGSFVRRSAQKIDMTNNWYCWDELVRNEVSDSTYLLFSRGWKKTGVREYQNGAWSAEWLIPSDGDFAIRRVRATVHNGCLAVAWQRSEGNGQRHRWSDVGISIFSKLNELEPVEELDTGNAFVQAVPIVKQISRPDAEAKNRWDRTTLLSYDGLMPLWGDIHGQSAVSDGQGEVDEYFAYARDIARLDFTALTDHDCFPNIQSPSEFAYSCTVSNAFEEGGGISTILAYEWTSNEFEVNYGHKNVYFPGKSAALYRCTDLTAKDPPALFNSIRKDGAICVPHHPSAVWTLASAATDWKYHDDEVQRLVEICSRHAPFEEYGKSSEFTKNVKQKPGHSVVDALRKGFKLGSIGGSDSHQLEHGIEGGILAAYSKSRTRGDIFHALYNRIVYATTGARIYVQTELNGAPMGSVIPQTAGGSLVLDIRCLGTSIIRQIDIVTNVGIEHTYYVDSCIHESQYRLPEGNKINWCYIRVSQYDNHMAWTSPTWIE
;
A
#
# COMPACT_ATOMS: atom_id res chain seq x y z
N MET A 1 -15.91 -6.95 30.97
CA MET A 1 -15.54 -6.17 29.79
C MET A 1 -16.51 -5.00 29.62
N GLU A 2 -15.97 -3.80 29.41
CA GLU A 2 -16.71 -2.59 29.04
C GLU A 2 -16.30 -2.19 27.62
N THR A 3 -17.24 -1.77 26.77
CA THR A 3 -16.93 -1.25 25.43
C THR A 3 -17.77 -0.03 25.11
N ARG A 4 -17.12 1.01 24.60
CA ARG A 4 -17.71 2.33 24.39
C ARG A 4 -17.22 2.94 23.09
N ILE A 5 -18.14 3.38 22.24
CA ILE A 5 -17.84 4.23 21.09
C ILE A 5 -17.68 5.66 21.59
N LEU A 6 -16.57 6.31 21.21
CA LEU A 6 -16.19 7.63 21.68
C LEU A 6 -16.56 8.74 20.68
N THR A 7 -16.59 8.44 19.39
CA THR A 7 -16.86 9.43 18.33
C THR A 7 -18.07 9.06 17.50
N ASP A 8 -18.61 10.03 16.76
CA ASP A 8 -19.76 9.85 15.89
C ASP A 8 -19.33 9.98 14.43
N ARG A 9 -19.20 8.84 13.75
CA ARG A 9 -18.79 8.76 12.34
C ARG A 9 -19.75 9.45 11.37
N GLN A 10 -20.94 9.87 11.80
CA GLN A 10 -21.82 10.70 10.97
C GLN A 10 -21.42 12.19 11.00
N LYS A 11 -20.48 12.57 11.88
CA LYS A 11 -20.06 13.97 12.10
C LYS A 11 -18.61 14.24 11.77
N VAL A 12 -17.72 13.27 11.99
CA VAL A 12 -16.28 13.43 11.75
C VAL A 12 -15.63 12.08 11.46
N HIS A 13 -14.69 12.06 10.52
CA HIS A 13 -13.85 10.89 10.30
C HIS A 13 -12.72 10.87 11.33
N THR A 14 -12.53 9.73 12.01
CA THR A 14 -11.49 9.58 13.04
C THR A 14 -10.59 8.37 12.78
N SER A 15 -9.28 8.56 12.93
CA SER A 15 -8.22 7.60 12.59
C SER A 15 -7.04 7.64 13.56
N TYR A 16 -6.24 6.56 13.59
CA TYR A 16 -5.03 6.44 14.40
C TYR A 16 -5.20 6.79 15.90
N PRO A 17 -6.13 6.13 16.62
CA PRO A 17 -6.27 6.38 18.05
C PRO A 17 -5.10 5.80 18.86
N ASP A 18 -4.65 6.54 19.87
CA ASP A 18 -3.70 6.10 20.89
C ASP A 18 -4.19 6.52 22.29
N ILE A 19 -3.83 5.78 23.34
CA ILE A 19 -4.38 5.97 24.69
C ILE A 19 -3.32 5.89 25.79
N ALA A 20 -3.51 6.69 26.83
CA ALA A 20 -2.68 6.70 28.04
C ALA A 20 -3.52 7.01 29.29
N GLU A 21 -3.08 6.53 30.45
CA GLU A 21 -3.69 6.88 31.74
C GLU A 21 -2.87 7.97 32.44
N LEU A 22 -3.54 9.02 32.92
CA LEU A 22 -2.98 10.01 33.85
C LEU A 22 -3.88 10.11 35.09
N ASN A 23 -3.31 9.79 36.26
CA ASN A 23 -3.97 9.91 37.57
C ASN A 23 -5.33 9.19 37.64
N GLY A 24 -5.42 7.95 37.16
CA GLY A 24 -6.66 7.17 37.17
C GLY A 24 -7.70 7.62 36.14
N THR A 25 -7.36 8.55 35.24
CA THR A 25 -8.23 9.00 34.15
C THR A 25 -7.61 8.62 32.80
N LEU A 26 -8.42 8.06 31.90
CA LEU A 26 -7.99 7.78 30.54
C LEU A 26 -7.98 9.04 29.68
N PHE A 27 -6.97 9.12 28.84
CA PHE A 27 -6.83 10.11 27.78
C PHE A 27 -6.56 9.39 26.46
N ALA A 28 -6.97 10.03 25.37
CA ALA A 28 -6.76 9.53 24.03
C ALA A 28 -6.32 10.65 23.10
N VAL A 29 -5.50 10.31 22.12
CA VAL A 29 -5.26 11.16 20.97
C VAL A 29 -5.72 10.43 19.71
N TRP A 30 -6.30 11.14 18.76
CA TRP A 30 -6.57 10.62 17.42
C TRP A 30 -6.54 11.73 16.38
N GLN A 31 -6.49 11.33 15.13
CA GLN A 31 -6.63 12.19 13.97
C GLN A 31 -8.11 12.38 13.65
N GLU A 32 -8.52 13.61 13.41
CA GLU A 32 -9.85 13.99 12.91
C GLU A 32 -9.74 14.64 11.54
N SER A 33 -10.62 14.25 10.62
CA SER A 33 -10.74 14.86 9.30
C SER A 33 -12.19 15.14 8.93
N ASP A 34 -12.39 16.25 8.21
CA ASP A 34 -13.62 16.59 7.49
C ASP A 34 -13.53 16.26 5.99
N GLY A 35 -12.47 15.57 5.57
CA GLY A 35 -12.14 15.24 4.17
C GLY A 35 -11.14 16.21 3.52
N LEU A 36 -11.00 17.43 4.04
CA LEU A 36 -10.08 18.44 3.49
C LEU A 36 -9.00 18.87 4.49
N LYS A 37 -9.39 19.04 5.75
CA LYS A 37 -8.52 19.39 6.86
C LYS A 37 -8.26 18.18 7.73
N GLU A 38 -7.14 18.22 8.44
CA GLU A 38 -6.78 17.19 9.39
C GLU A 38 -6.25 17.80 10.68
N SER A 39 -6.60 17.17 11.80
CA SER A 39 -6.10 17.60 13.10
C SER A 39 -5.84 16.45 14.04
N ALA A 40 -4.74 16.53 14.80
CA ALA A 40 -4.52 15.69 15.96
C ALA A 40 -5.15 16.37 17.18
N LYS A 41 -6.03 15.64 17.88
CA LYS A 41 -6.76 16.17 19.03
C LYS A 41 -6.62 15.26 20.24
N LEU A 42 -6.41 15.89 21.40
CA LEU A 42 -6.30 15.24 22.70
C LEU A 42 -7.64 15.30 23.42
N TYR A 43 -8.08 14.14 23.89
CA TYR A 43 -9.34 13.94 24.58
C TYR A 43 -9.11 13.38 25.98
N ARG A 44 -9.89 13.88 26.94
CA ARG A 44 -10.09 13.25 28.24
C ARG A 44 -11.29 12.30 28.15
N ILE A 45 -11.18 11.11 28.71
CA ILE A 45 -12.23 10.08 28.72
C ILE A 45 -12.60 9.78 30.17
N PRO A 46 -13.59 10.48 30.74
CA PRO A 46 -14.06 10.17 32.09
C PRO A 46 -14.90 8.89 32.11
N ASP A 47 -14.87 8.20 33.24
CA ASP A 47 -15.69 7.00 33.48
C ASP A 47 -17.17 7.32 33.32
N GLY A 48 -17.85 6.53 32.48
CA GLY A 48 -19.28 6.65 32.23
C GLY A 48 -19.75 7.98 31.58
N ARG A 49 -18.85 8.83 31.06
CA ARG A 49 -19.20 10.12 30.42
C ARG A 49 -18.59 10.29 29.04
N SER A 50 -19.24 11.09 28.19
CA SER A 50 -18.71 11.43 26.86
C SER A 50 -17.29 12.01 26.93
N PRO A 51 -16.45 11.73 25.91
CA PRO A 51 -15.10 12.29 25.86
C PRO A 51 -15.14 13.81 25.71
N GLU A 52 -14.15 14.48 26.30
CA GLU A 52 -13.99 15.94 26.29
C GLU A 52 -12.71 16.29 25.52
N CYS A 53 -12.83 17.06 24.43
CA CYS A 53 -11.66 17.58 23.73
C CYS A 53 -10.96 18.63 24.61
N VAL A 54 -9.73 18.36 25.03
CA VAL A 54 -8.94 19.25 25.88
C VAL A 54 -7.89 20.04 25.08
N ALA A 55 -7.52 19.59 23.89
CA ALA A 55 -6.61 20.31 23.00
C ALA A 55 -6.72 19.90 21.53
N THR A 56 -6.54 20.86 20.63
CA THR A 56 -6.17 20.65 19.22
C THR A 56 -4.69 20.99 19.07
N LEU A 57 -3.88 20.08 18.52
CA LEU A 57 -2.42 20.14 18.62
C LEU A 57 -1.74 20.83 17.44
N ASN A 58 -2.26 20.63 16.23
CA ASN A 58 -1.74 21.24 15.00
C ASN A 58 -2.61 22.40 14.51
N ASN A 59 -2.06 23.16 13.57
CA ASN A 59 -2.86 24.10 12.78
C ASN A 59 -3.65 23.31 11.73
N GLU A 60 -4.94 23.59 11.58
CA GLU A 60 -5.82 22.88 10.64
C GLU A 60 -5.41 23.00 9.16
N SER A 61 -4.51 23.93 8.83
CA SER A 61 -3.91 24.03 7.48
C SER A 61 -2.91 22.92 7.17
N ASN A 62 -2.42 22.23 8.20
CA ASN A 62 -1.34 21.26 8.11
C ASN A 62 -1.90 19.85 8.32
N LEU A 63 -1.29 18.84 7.68
CA LEU A 63 -1.80 17.48 7.71
C LEU A 63 -1.16 16.69 8.85
N ALA A 64 -1.88 16.52 9.96
CA ALA A 64 -1.43 15.70 11.09
C ALA A 64 -1.50 14.21 10.74
N PHE A 65 -0.48 13.46 11.16
CA PHE A 65 -0.31 12.04 10.83
C PHE A 65 0.21 11.25 12.02
N THR A 66 -0.47 10.13 12.33
CA THR A 66 -0.05 9.12 13.32
C THR A 66 0.34 9.71 14.70
N PRO A 67 -0.57 10.41 15.41
CA PRO A 67 -0.27 10.90 16.75
C PRO A 67 -0.08 9.74 17.75
N ARG A 68 0.81 9.93 18.72
CA ARG A 68 1.08 8.99 19.83
C ARG A 68 1.05 9.71 21.16
N ILE A 69 0.61 9.03 22.21
CA ILE A 69 0.52 9.61 23.56
C ILE A 69 1.10 8.67 24.61
N GLU A 70 1.78 9.24 25.60
CA GLU A 70 2.28 8.50 26.75
C GLU A 70 2.25 9.36 28.03
N CYS A 71 2.05 8.71 29.17
CA CYS A 71 2.08 9.35 30.48
C CYS A 71 3.51 9.38 31.04
N ILE A 72 4.08 10.59 31.16
CA ILE A 72 5.44 10.85 31.62
C ILE A 72 5.39 11.60 32.96
N GLY A 73 5.54 10.88 34.07
CA GLY A 73 5.32 11.42 35.42
C GLY A 73 3.90 11.95 35.57
N ASP A 74 3.74 13.18 36.06
CA ASP A 74 2.42 13.81 36.24
C ASP A 74 1.91 14.55 34.99
N SER A 75 2.27 14.12 33.79
CA SER A 75 1.90 14.83 32.55
C SER A 75 1.79 13.86 31.38
N LEU A 76 0.95 14.18 30.41
CA LEU A 76 0.89 13.49 29.13
C LEU A 76 1.85 14.15 28.15
N LEU A 77 2.56 13.33 27.38
CA LEU A 77 3.34 13.76 26.23
C LEU A 77 2.65 13.24 24.97
N THR A 78 2.40 14.13 24.02
CA THR A 78 1.91 13.76 22.69
C THR A 78 2.96 14.10 21.65
N VAL A 79 3.23 13.16 20.74
CA VAL A 79 4.10 13.35 19.58
C VAL A 79 3.33 13.02 18.30
N TRP A 80 3.63 13.72 17.21
CA TRP A 80 2.97 13.48 15.92
C TRP A 80 3.83 13.99 14.77
N SER A 81 3.57 13.46 13.58
CA SER A 81 4.09 14.00 12.33
C SER A 81 3.09 14.97 11.71
N GLU A 82 3.58 16.02 11.09
CA GLU A 82 2.77 17.05 10.46
C GLU A 82 3.38 17.46 9.11
N LYS A 83 2.59 17.39 8.03
CA LYS A 83 2.99 17.90 6.72
C LYS A 83 2.60 19.35 6.56
N ASP A 84 3.56 20.18 6.20
CA ASP A 84 3.38 21.59 5.83
C ASP A 84 4.07 21.85 4.50
N GLY A 85 3.29 22.11 3.46
CA GLY A 85 3.78 22.20 2.09
C GLY A 85 4.46 20.91 1.63
N GLN A 86 5.78 20.98 1.39
CA GLN A 86 6.58 19.83 0.93
C GLN A 86 7.32 19.10 2.06
N GLU A 87 7.38 19.67 3.25
CA GLU A 87 8.20 19.15 4.34
C GLU A 87 7.34 18.48 5.41
N TRP A 88 7.95 17.50 6.11
CA TRP A 88 7.36 16.84 7.26
C TRP A 88 8.11 17.25 8.52
N THR A 89 7.35 17.52 9.58
CA THR A 89 7.89 17.94 10.88
C THR A 89 7.38 17.03 11.98
N VAL A 90 8.27 16.56 12.86
CA VAL A 90 7.87 15.86 14.09
C VAL A 90 7.75 16.88 15.21
N TYR A 91 6.60 16.87 15.88
CA TYR A 91 6.31 17.73 17.02
C TYR A 91 6.15 16.92 18.30
N ALA A 92 6.37 17.60 19.42
CA ALA A 92 6.09 17.11 20.77
C ALA A 92 5.41 18.21 21.58
N GLN A 93 4.40 17.86 22.37
CA GLN A 93 3.72 18.79 23.27
C GLN A 93 3.21 18.08 24.52
N SER A 94 3.38 18.72 25.68
CA SER A 94 2.98 18.15 26.97
C SER A 94 1.68 18.76 27.48
N PHE A 95 0.89 18.00 28.21
CA PHE A 95 -0.32 18.42 28.91
C PHE A 95 -0.27 17.96 30.37
N ASP A 96 -0.37 18.87 31.33
CA ASP A 96 -0.22 18.55 32.77
C ASP A 96 -1.51 18.05 33.44
N GLY A 97 -2.56 17.78 32.65
CA GLY A 97 -3.90 17.49 33.15
C GLY A 97 -4.82 18.70 33.15
N SER A 98 -4.30 19.92 32.98
CA SER A 98 -5.07 21.16 32.97
C SER A 98 -4.68 22.13 31.85
N VAL A 99 -3.39 22.30 31.60
CA VAL A 99 -2.84 23.27 30.66
C VAL A 99 -1.97 22.56 29.63
N LEU A 100 -2.16 22.95 28.36
CA LEU A 100 -1.31 22.52 27.26
C LEU A 100 -0.03 23.37 27.25
N GLY A 101 1.11 22.70 27.31
CA GLY A 101 2.43 23.33 27.28
C GLY A 101 2.81 23.83 25.88
N ASN A 102 4.04 24.34 25.76
CA ASN A 102 4.55 24.83 24.47
C ASN A 102 4.79 23.68 23.49
N LYS A 103 4.40 23.87 22.23
CA LYS A 103 4.73 22.95 21.14
C LYS A 103 6.23 23.03 20.83
N LYS A 104 6.90 21.87 20.81
CA LYS A 104 8.33 21.72 20.50
C LYS A 104 8.49 21.03 19.15
N THR A 105 9.25 21.63 18.24
CA THR A 105 9.72 20.95 17.02
C THR A 105 10.90 20.04 17.37
N LEU A 106 10.79 18.76 17.01
CA LEU A 106 11.88 17.79 17.20
C LEU A 106 12.75 17.69 15.96
N ASP A 107 12.13 17.63 14.79
CA ASP A 107 12.83 17.43 13.53
C ASP A 107 12.01 17.92 12.33
N LYS A 108 12.69 18.24 11.24
CA LYS A 108 12.09 18.68 9.97
C LYS A 108 12.90 18.13 8.80
N ALA A 109 12.24 17.44 7.87
CA ALA A 109 12.88 16.73 6.76
C ALA A 109 11.95 16.55 5.55
N GLU A 110 12.49 15.96 4.47
CA GLU A 110 11.70 15.52 3.30
C GLU A 110 10.60 14.54 3.72
N GLY A 111 10.88 13.66 4.69
CA GLY A 111 9.91 12.81 5.37
C GLY A 111 10.30 12.63 6.83
N ALA A 112 9.31 12.65 7.72
CA ALA A 112 9.52 12.45 9.14
C ALA A 112 8.28 11.76 9.71
N PHE A 113 8.37 10.46 9.96
CA PHE A 113 7.22 9.55 10.14
C PHE A 113 7.34 8.69 11.37
N PHE A 114 6.18 8.17 11.80
CA PHE A 114 6.06 7.13 12.83
C PHE A 114 6.81 7.49 14.12
N PRO A 115 6.53 8.66 14.73
CA PRO A 115 7.14 8.99 16.00
C PRO A 115 6.66 8.00 17.08
N SER A 116 7.55 7.53 17.93
CA SER A 116 7.25 6.70 19.09
C SER A 116 7.88 7.29 20.35
N ILE A 117 7.25 7.04 21.50
CA ILE A 117 7.64 7.61 22.79
C ILE A 117 8.23 6.50 23.65
N LEU A 118 9.41 6.75 24.19
CA LEU A 118 9.97 5.95 25.27
C LEU A 118 9.76 6.67 26.61
N LYS A 119 9.03 6.00 27.51
CA LYS A 119 8.92 6.40 28.91
C LYS A 119 10.09 5.84 29.72
N GLY A 120 10.98 6.73 30.16
CA GLY A 120 12.04 6.39 31.12
C GLY A 120 11.57 6.40 32.58
N SER A 121 12.45 5.99 33.49
CA SER A 121 12.15 5.96 34.94
C SER A 121 11.99 7.35 35.54
N THR A 122 12.53 8.37 34.87
CA THR A 122 12.37 9.78 35.20
C THR A 122 11.96 10.58 33.96
N LYS A 123 11.38 11.79 34.16
CA LYS A 123 11.14 12.75 33.06
C LYS A 123 12.40 13.02 32.23
N GLN A 124 13.58 12.90 32.84
CA GLN A 124 14.88 13.18 32.22
C GLN A 124 15.40 12.03 31.33
N GLU A 125 14.70 10.90 31.33
CA GLU A 125 14.97 9.72 30.51
C GLU A 125 13.90 9.52 29.43
N THR A 126 13.15 10.56 29.07
CA THR A 126 12.11 10.48 28.04
C THR A 126 12.72 10.69 26.66
N TRP A 127 12.47 9.76 25.74
CA TRP A 127 12.97 9.85 24.38
C TRP A 127 11.83 9.80 23.36
N CYS A 128 12.08 10.39 22.20
CA CYS A 128 11.27 10.20 21.00
C CYS A 128 12.13 9.60 19.90
N PHE A 129 11.58 8.63 19.17
CA PHE A 129 12.19 7.98 18.01
C PHE A 129 11.30 8.18 16.80
N TRP A 130 11.85 8.32 15.60
CA TRP A 130 11.06 8.45 14.37
C TRP A 130 11.88 8.00 13.16
N THR A 131 11.18 7.72 12.07
CA THR A 131 11.80 7.53 10.76
C THR A 131 12.03 8.88 10.11
N VAL A 132 13.24 9.13 9.62
CA VAL A 132 13.53 10.30 8.78
C VAL A 132 13.89 9.85 7.37
N LEU A 133 13.31 10.50 6.36
CA LEU A 133 13.78 10.46 4.98
C LEU A 133 14.61 11.71 4.72
N ASP A 134 15.91 11.53 4.47
CA ASP A 134 16.82 12.59 4.03
C ASP A 134 17.60 12.12 2.82
N ASN A 135 17.66 12.94 1.76
CA ASN A 135 18.24 12.55 0.47
C ASN A 135 17.69 11.19 0.03
N HIS A 136 16.38 10.99 0.17
CA HIS A 136 15.66 9.81 -0.28
C HIS A 136 16.06 8.49 0.42
N ARG A 137 16.68 8.57 1.61
CA ARG A 137 17.03 7.42 2.45
C ARG A 137 16.43 7.53 3.85
N GLY A 138 15.73 6.47 4.22
CA GLY A 138 15.17 6.19 5.54
C GLY A 138 16.25 5.81 6.54
N SER A 139 16.25 6.50 7.68
CA SER A 139 17.00 6.08 8.85
C SER A 139 16.24 6.41 10.12
N ILE A 140 16.61 5.76 11.23
CA ILE A 140 16.00 6.04 12.52
C ILE A 140 16.73 7.21 13.19
N ARG A 141 15.97 8.19 13.67
CA ARG A 141 16.46 9.27 14.52
C ARG A 141 15.86 9.18 15.91
N ALA A 142 16.64 9.62 16.90
CA ALA A 142 16.22 9.69 18.29
C ALA A 142 16.59 11.05 18.92
N MET A 143 15.77 11.53 19.85
CA MET A 143 16.06 12.71 20.66
C MET A 143 15.59 12.52 22.10
N ASN A 144 16.45 12.83 23.06
CA ASN A 144 16.03 12.97 24.45
C ASN A 144 15.29 14.31 24.62
N LEU A 145 14.14 14.27 25.29
CA LEU A 145 13.24 15.41 25.42
C LEU A 145 13.53 16.29 26.64
N ASP A 146 14.45 15.90 27.51
CA ASP A 146 14.82 16.59 28.75
C ASP A 146 15.62 17.89 28.57
N GLY A 147 16.08 18.15 27.33
CA GLY A 147 16.83 19.35 26.97
C GLY A 147 18.29 19.37 27.44
N LYS A 148 18.82 18.29 28.04
CA LYS A 148 20.21 18.19 28.52
C LYS A 148 21.17 17.68 27.44
N THR A 149 20.70 16.83 26.52
CA THR A 149 21.49 16.45 25.33
C THR A 149 21.18 17.36 24.16
N SER A 150 22.21 17.92 23.54
CA SER A 150 22.07 18.73 22.33
C SER A 150 21.97 17.85 21.09
N GLY A 151 20.81 17.86 20.42
CA GLY A 151 20.65 17.32 19.06
C GLY A 151 20.03 15.92 18.98
N THR A 152 20.01 15.40 17.75
CA THR A 152 19.47 14.08 17.41
C THR A 152 20.59 13.04 17.31
N ILE A 153 20.24 11.78 17.59
CA ILE A 153 21.10 10.62 17.36
C ILE A 153 20.58 9.92 16.10
N ARG A 154 21.49 9.62 15.17
CA ARG A 154 21.18 8.79 14.01
C ARG A 154 21.51 7.32 14.32
N MET A 155 20.58 6.44 14.00
CA MET A 155 20.71 4.99 14.17
C MET A 155 20.71 4.30 12.79
N SER A 156 20.55 2.97 12.76
CA SER A 156 20.44 2.16 11.54
C SER A 156 21.58 2.35 10.53
N THR A 157 22.79 2.64 11.03
CA THR A 157 23.98 2.74 10.16
C THR A 157 24.26 1.40 9.52
N GLY A 158 24.48 1.38 8.20
CA GLY A 158 24.71 0.16 7.43
C GLY A 158 23.44 -0.52 6.92
N ILE A 159 22.25 -0.02 7.26
CA ILE A 159 20.96 -0.45 6.70
C ILE A 159 20.55 0.51 5.57
N SER A 160 20.01 0.01 4.47
CA SER A 160 19.70 0.83 3.29
C SER A 160 18.50 1.75 3.54
N GLN A 161 17.44 1.22 4.14
CA GLN A 161 16.23 1.95 4.54
C GLN A 161 15.77 1.39 5.90
N ALA A 162 15.39 2.24 6.85
CA ALA A 162 14.88 1.81 8.16
C ALA A 162 13.63 2.60 8.56
N TRP A 163 12.67 1.92 9.19
CA TRP A 163 11.30 2.37 9.38
C TRP A 163 10.72 2.00 10.75
N ARG A 164 9.64 2.69 11.14
CA ARG A 164 8.73 2.36 12.25
C ARG A 164 9.44 1.94 13.56
N PRO A 165 10.25 2.83 14.16
CA PRO A 165 10.98 2.49 15.38
C PRO A 165 10.06 2.41 16.60
N GLU A 166 10.30 1.45 17.48
CA GLU A 166 9.72 1.34 18.83
C GLU A 166 10.86 1.12 19.85
N ALA A 167 10.69 1.56 21.09
CA ALA A 167 11.77 1.48 22.07
C ALA A 167 11.29 1.25 23.51
N VAL A 168 12.14 0.57 24.30
CA VAL A 168 11.93 0.33 25.74
C VAL A 168 13.24 0.53 26.52
N VAL A 169 13.13 0.80 27.82
CA VAL A 169 14.27 0.71 28.74
C VAL A 169 14.36 -0.73 29.22
N GLY A 170 15.48 -1.38 28.95
CA GLY A 170 15.76 -2.71 29.49
C GLY A 170 16.21 -2.65 30.94
N ASN A 171 16.18 -3.78 31.64
CA ASN A 171 16.61 -3.85 33.05
C ASN A 171 18.11 -3.63 33.27
N ASP A 172 18.88 -3.62 32.19
CA ASP A 172 20.28 -3.19 32.15
C ASP A 172 20.46 -1.67 32.05
N ASN A 173 19.36 -0.90 32.12
CA ASN A 173 19.27 0.54 31.89
C ASN A 173 19.72 1.00 30.49
N ALA A 174 19.90 0.07 29.55
CA ALA A 174 20.10 0.43 28.16
C ALA A 174 18.75 0.74 27.51
N ILE A 175 18.77 1.60 26.49
CA ILE A 175 17.60 1.79 25.64
C ILE A 175 17.68 0.76 24.51
N TRP A 176 16.64 -0.05 24.37
CA TRP A 176 16.51 -1.05 23.32
C TRP A 176 15.57 -0.51 22.26
N VAL A 177 16.06 -0.38 21.03
CA VAL A 177 15.31 0.19 19.91
C VAL A 177 15.17 -0.87 18.84
N VAL A 178 13.92 -1.22 18.53
CA VAL A 178 13.56 -2.12 17.43
C VAL A 178 13.02 -1.28 16.27
N TYR A 179 13.30 -1.71 15.05
CA TYR A 179 12.78 -1.11 13.82
C TYR A 179 12.83 -2.16 12.71
N ASP A 180 12.02 -2.01 11.69
CA ASP A 180 12.15 -2.82 10.47
C ASP A 180 12.96 -2.06 9.41
N GLY A 181 13.51 -2.78 8.44
CA GLY A 181 14.31 -2.13 7.42
C GLY A 181 14.68 -3.01 6.25
N GLU A 182 14.92 -2.35 5.13
CA GLU A 182 15.38 -2.98 3.90
C GLU A 182 16.91 -3.06 3.89
N ASN A 183 17.44 -4.25 3.64
CA ASN A 183 18.85 -4.43 3.33
C ASN A 183 19.07 -5.62 2.39
N GLY A 184 19.83 -5.43 1.32
CA GLY A 184 20.17 -6.51 0.39
C GLY A 184 18.98 -7.14 -0.34
N GLY A 185 17.86 -6.43 -0.50
CA GLY A 185 16.66 -6.91 -1.20
C GLY A 185 15.67 -7.69 -0.33
N GLY A 186 15.81 -7.63 0.99
CA GLY A 186 14.86 -8.18 1.96
C GLY A 186 14.53 -7.20 3.08
N TYR A 187 13.42 -7.46 3.77
CA TYR A 187 12.99 -6.72 4.94
C TYR A 187 13.14 -7.57 6.21
N ASP A 188 13.84 -7.01 7.20
CA ASP A 188 14.16 -7.67 8.47
C ASP A 188 13.82 -6.78 9.65
N ILE A 189 13.64 -7.40 10.82
CA ILE A 189 13.54 -6.70 12.10
C ILE A 189 14.93 -6.54 12.68
N TYR A 190 15.33 -5.31 12.94
CA TYR A 190 16.61 -4.95 13.53
C TYR A 190 16.45 -4.46 14.96
N LEU A 191 17.45 -4.75 15.79
CA LEU A 191 17.55 -4.31 17.17
C LEU A 191 18.88 -3.63 17.40
N GLN A 192 18.86 -2.47 18.06
CA GLN A 192 20.04 -1.77 18.54
C GLN A 192 19.86 -1.37 20.00
N ARG A 193 20.99 -1.20 20.70
CA ARG A 193 21.01 -0.65 22.06
C ARG A 193 21.69 0.71 22.06
N ILE A 194 21.16 1.65 22.85
CA ILE A 194 21.82 2.90 23.20
C ILE A 194 22.27 2.78 24.66
N VAL A 195 23.58 2.93 24.88
CA VAL A 195 24.20 2.83 26.21
C VAL A 195 25.02 4.10 26.45
N GLN A 196 24.95 4.62 27.67
CA GLN A 196 25.86 5.68 28.09
C GLN A 196 27.17 5.06 28.58
N ASN A 197 28.29 5.43 27.96
CA ASN A 197 29.60 4.96 28.37
C ASN A 197 30.09 5.68 29.64
N SER A 198 31.25 5.25 30.18
CA SER A 198 31.83 5.83 31.41
C SER A 198 32.14 7.31 31.32
N ASP A 199 32.32 7.85 30.11
CA ASP A 199 32.60 9.26 29.85
C ASP A 199 31.31 10.08 29.65
N GLY A 200 30.14 9.46 29.82
CA GLY A 200 28.84 10.10 29.66
C GLY A 200 28.37 10.22 28.21
N LYS A 201 29.11 9.68 27.24
CA LYS A 201 28.75 9.69 25.81
C LYS A 201 27.80 8.54 25.49
N LEU A 202 26.82 8.81 24.65
CA LEU A 202 25.90 7.79 24.14
C LEU A 202 26.55 7.02 22.99
N GLU A 203 26.49 5.70 23.09
CA GLU A 203 26.97 4.76 22.08
C GLU A 203 25.81 3.91 21.58
N VAL A 204 25.73 3.78 20.26
CA VAL A 204 24.73 2.94 19.57
C VAL A 204 25.42 1.66 19.14
N SER A 205 24.86 0.50 19.49
CA SER A 205 25.40 -0.79 19.06
C SER A 205 25.25 -1.01 17.56
N GLU A 206 25.99 -1.96 16.99
CA GLU A 206 25.68 -2.45 15.64
C GLU A 206 24.25 -3.04 15.55
N PRO A 207 23.59 -2.99 14.39
CA PRO A 207 22.29 -3.61 14.18
C PRO A 207 22.35 -5.14 14.33
N PHE A 208 21.40 -5.70 15.07
CA PHE A 208 21.19 -7.15 15.22
C PHE A 208 19.87 -7.58 14.57
N ILE A 209 19.91 -8.58 13.70
CA ILE A 209 18.70 -9.11 13.04
C ILE A 209 17.94 -10.03 14.01
N VAL A 210 16.71 -9.66 14.34
CA VAL A 210 15.79 -10.38 15.23
C VAL A 210 14.96 -11.39 14.45
N SER A 211 14.45 -10.99 13.27
CA SER A 211 13.73 -11.87 12.34
C SER A 211 14.56 -13.10 11.98
N TYR A 212 13.88 -14.20 11.67
CA TYR A 212 14.54 -15.50 11.51
C TYR A 212 14.06 -16.31 10.32
N SER A 213 12.99 -15.88 9.67
CA SER A 213 12.51 -16.53 8.45
C SER A 213 13.16 -15.90 7.21
N GLN A 214 12.74 -16.37 6.04
CA GLN A 214 13.14 -15.83 4.73
C GLN A 214 12.14 -14.78 4.20
N TYR A 215 11.04 -14.55 4.92
CA TYR A 215 9.97 -13.67 4.52
C TYR A 215 10.24 -12.25 5.00
N TRP A 216 9.65 -11.29 4.29
CA TRP A 216 9.76 -9.88 4.66
C TRP A 216 9.04 -9.65 5.98
N ALA A 217 9.75 -9.02 6.92
CA ALA A 217 9.29 -8.78 8.28
C ALA A 217 9.16 -7.27 8.54
N THR A 218 8.04 -6.87 9.15
CA THR A 218 7.72 -5.44 9.34
C THR A 218 6.91 -5.20 10.62
N CYS A 219 6.65 -3.91 10.91
CA CYS A 219 5.82 -3.42 12.01
C CYS A 219 6.18 -4.03 13.39
N PRO A 220 7.42 -3.90 13.87
CA PRO A 220 7.80 -4.49 15.14
C PRO A 220 7.12 -3.81 16.33
N ALA A 221 7.00 -4.55 17.42
CA ALA A 221 6.67 -4.06 18.76
C ALA A 221 7.67 -4.62 19.77
N ILE A 222 7.84 -3.93 20.90
CA ILE A 222 8.80 -4.34 21.94
C ILE A 222 8.29 -4.01 23.34
N VAL A 223 8.47 -4.93 24.29
CA VAL A 223 8.27 -4.69 25.73
C VAL A 223 9.44 -5.22 26.55
N PRO A 224 9.76 -4.61 27.70
CA PRO A 224 10.79 -5.14 28.59
C PRO A 224 10.30 -6.38 29.36
N LEU A 225 11.19 -7.32 29.59
CA LEU A 225 11.05 -8.45 30.52
C LEU A 225 12.16 -8.38 31.59
N ASN A 226 12.19 -9.36 32.51
CA ASN A 226 13.11 -9.37 33.64
C ASN A 226 14.61 -9.39 33.27
N ASP A 227 15.02 -10.16 32.27
CA ASP A 227 16.41 -10.29 31.83
C ASP A 227 16.59 -10.09 30.32
N SER A 228 15.51 -9.69 29.64
CA SER A 228 15.42 -9.67 28.18
C SER A 228 14.41 -8.63 27.72
N VAL A 229 14.25 -8.50 26.41
CA VAL A 229 13.09 -7.85 25.78
C VAL A 229 12.27 -8.90 25.03
N LEU A 230 10.96 -8.73 24.97
CA LEU A 230 10.10 -9.49 24.06
C LEU A 230 9.78 -8.60 22.87
N ILE A 231 10.01 -9.13 21.67
CA ILE A 231 9.78 -8.44 20.40
C ILE A 231 8.77 -9.26 19.61
N SER A 232 7.78 -8.59 19.01
CA SER A 232 6.87 -9.18 18.02
C SER A 232 6.94 -8.42 16.69
N TRP A 233 6.52 -9.10 15.63
CA TRP A 233 6.39 -8.55 14.28
C TRP A 233 5.45 -9.45 13.46
N TYR A 234 5.09 -9.01 12.25
CA TYR A 234 4.49 -9.90 11.26
C TYR A 234 5.38 -10.07 10.03
N GLU A 235 5.21 -11.19 9.35
CA GLU A 235 5.93 -11.53 8.12
C GLU A 235 4.95 -11.86 6.99
N SER A 236 5.21 -11.42 5.77
CA SER A 236 4.39 -11.72 4.59
C SER A 236 5.04 -12.78 3.69
N ALA A 237 4.39 -13.93 3.56
CA ALA A 237 4.86 -15.02 2.70
C ALA A 237 4.28 -14.90 1.26
N PRO A 238 5.01 -15.38 0.22
CA PRO A 238 4.60 -15.33 -1.20
C PRO A 238 3.35 -16.15 -1.61
N SER A 239 2.57 -16.62 -0.64
CA SER A 239 1.36 -17.44 -0.85
C SER A 239 0.19 -16.91 -0.04
N ASN A 240 0.15 -15.59 0.21
CA ASN A 240 -0.86 -14.91 1.01
C ASN A 240 -0.90 -15.34 2.50
N GLU A 241 0.13 -16.01 3.02
CA GLU A 241 0.21 -16.36 4.44
C GLU A 241 0.96 -15.26 5.20
N ASN A 242 0.30 -14.63 6.17
CA ASN A 242 0.95 -13.67 7.07
C ASN A 242 1.17 -14.33 8.42
N LEU A 243 2.40 -14.27 8.91
CA LEU A 243 2.83 -14.95 10.12
C LEU A 243 3.08 -13.93 11.23
N TYR A 244 2.39 -14.08 12.35
CA TYR A 244 2.71 -13.34 13.57
C TYR A 244 3.83 -14.04 14.30
N CYS A 245 4.93 -13.34 14.56
CA CYS A 245 6.15 -13.88 15.12
C CYS A 245 6.56 -13.14 16.38
N SER A 246 7.27 -13.83 17.27
CA SER A 246 7.93 -13.21 18.43
C SER A 246 9.28 -13.83 18.70
N ALA A 247 10.14 -13.08 19.38
CA ALA A 247 11.34 -13.62 20.00
C ALA A 247 11.67 -12.84 21.29
N GLU A 248 12.25 -13.55 22.26
CA GLU A 248 12.94 -12.90 23.37
C GLU A 248 14.38 -12.61 22.95
N VAL A 249 14.91 -11.44 23.29
CA VAL A 249 16.31 -11.10 23.02
C VAL A 249 17.00 -10.66 24.29
N LEU A 250 18.15 -11.27 24.57
CA LEU A 250 19.02 -10.95 25.71
C LEU A 250 20.31 -10.29 25.20
N HIS A 251 20.99 -9.59 26.10
CA HIS A 251 22.33 -9.06 25.82
C HIS A 251 23.31 -9.57 26.88
N VAL A 252 24.08 -10.60 26.51
CA VAL A 252 24.98 -11.33 27.42
C VAL A 252 26.40 -11.30 26.85
N GLY A 253 27.38 -10.94 27.69
CA GLY A 253 28.78 -10.92 27.29
C GLY A 253 29.11 -9.93 26.16
N GLY A 254 28.33 -8.85 26.01
CA GLY A 254 28.53 -7.86 24.93
C GLY A 254 27.88 -8.24 23.60
N SER A 255 26.99 -9.23 23.57
CA SER A 255 26.34 -9.70 22.34
C SER A 255 24.86 -9.98 22.54
N PHE A 256 24.09 -9.75 21.48
CA PHE A 256 22.68 -10.14 21.42
C PHE A 256 22.53 -11.65 21.29
N VAL A 257 21.56 -12.21 22.01
CA VAL A 257 21.20 -13.63 21.95
C VAL A 257 19.69 -13.72 21.79
N ARG A 258 19.24 -14.21 20.63
CA ARG A 258 17.84 -14.53 20.38
C ARG A 258 17.45 -15.84 21.06
N ARG A 259 16.41 -15.81 21.89
CA ARG A 259 15.80 -16.94 22.61
C ARG A 259 14.32 -17.04 22.22
N SER A 260 13.73 -18.21 22.36
CA SER A 260 12.26 -18.38 22.29
C SER A 260 11.62 -17.83 21.01
N ALA A 261 12.30 -17.90 19.86
CA ALA A 261 11.72 -17.50 18.58
C ALA A 261 10.54 -18.41 18.23
N GLN A 262 9.36 -17.83 18.02
CA GLN A 262 8.10 -18.55 17.87
C GLN A 262 7.28 -17.94 16.73
N LYS A 263 6.60 -18.80 15.97
CA LYS A 263 5.44 -18.41 15.16
C LYS A 263 4.24 -18.49 16.10
N ILE A 264 3.67 -17.35 16.41
CA ILE A 264 2.57 -17.19 17.35
C ILE A 264 1.27 -17.59 16.67
N ASP A 265 1.10 -17.12 15.43
CA ASP A 265 -0.14 -17.30 14.68
C ASP A 265 0.04 -17.08 13.17
N MET A 266 -1.00 -17.36 12.39
CA MET A 266 -1.05 -17.14 10.95
C MET A 266 -2.43 -16.68 10.48
N THR A 267 -2.46 -15.77 9.50
CA THR A 267 -3.68 -15.30 8.82
C THR A 267 -3.48 -15.24 7.30
N ASN A 268 -4.51 -15.66 6.56
CA ASN A 268 -4.55 -15.57 5.10
C ASN A 268 -5.43 -14.42 4.60
N ASN A 269 -5.46 -13.34 5.38
CA ASN A 269 -6.33 -12.18 5.17
C ASN A 269 -5.50 -10.90 4.97
N TRP A 270 -6.16 -9.81 4.62
CA TRP A 270 -5.54 -8.49 4.49
C TRP A 270 -5.47 -7.78 5.84
N TYR A 271 -4.83 -6.60 5.89
CA TYR A 271 -4.70 -5.78 7.11
C TYR A 271 -3.97 -6.52 8.22
N CYS A 272 -2.64 -6.59 8.15
CA CYS A 272 -1.81 -7.21 9.17
C CYS A 272 -1.12 -6.15 10.02
N TRP A 273 -1.23 -6.28 11.34
CA TRP A 273 -0.50 -5.48 12.31
C TRP A 273 -0.53 -6.19 13.67
N ASP A 274 0.39 -5.84 14.56
CA ASP A 274 0.41 -6.31 15.94
C ASP A 274 0.69 -5.18 16.95
N GLU A 275 0.50 -5.41 18.24
CA GLU A 275 0.76 -4.48 19.32
C GLU A 275 1.13 -5.27 20.58
N LEU A 276 2.19 -4.86 21.28
CA LEU A 276 2.59 -5.44 22.57
C LEU A 276 2.34 -4.47 23.71
N VAL A 277 1.79 -4.98 24.81
CA VAL A 277 1.54 -4.20 26.02
C VAL A 277 1.85 -5.02 27.27
N ARG A 278 2.61 -4.44 28.19
CA ARG A 278 2.98 -5.07 29.48
C ARG A 278 2.01 -4.62 30.57
N ASN A 279 1.39 -5.58 31.25
CA ASN A 279 0.67 -5.35 32.49
C ASN A 279 1.57 -5.71 33.69
N GLU A 280 2.20 -4.68 34.26
CA GLU A 280 3.09 -4.82 35.42
C GLU A 280 2.35 -5.32 36.68
N VAL A 281 1.04 -5.10 36.78
CA VAL A 281 0.23 -5.53 37.94
C VAL A 281 0.02 -7.04 37.94
N SER A 282 -0.23 -7.62 36.77
CA SER A 282 -0.45 -9.07 36.62
C SER A 282 0.81 -9.84 36.21
N ASP A 283 1.91 -9.14 35.96
CA ASP A 283 3.15 -9.70 35.38
C ASP A 283 2.93 -10.36 34.00
N SER A 284 1.90 -9.92 33.27
CA SER A 284 1.51 -10.43 31.95
C SER A 284 1.95 -9.52 30.83
N THR A 285 2.27 -10.08 29.67
CA THR A 285 2.34 -9.30 28.42
C THR A 285 1.22 -9.73 27.50
N TYR A 286 0.54 -8.80 26.85
CA TYR A 286 -0.47 -9.09 25.85
C TYR A 286 0.02 -8.73 24.46
N LEU A 287 -0.25 -9.60 23.49
CA LEU A 287 -0.16 -9.34 22.06
C LEU A 287 -1.58 -9.13 21.54
N LEU A 288 -1.82 -7.98 20.93
CA LEU A 288 -2.99 -7.72 20.12
C LEU A 288 -2.58 -7.76 18.66
N PHE A 289 -3.41 -8.34 17.80
CA PHE A 289 -3.07 -8.48 16.39
C PHE A 289 -4.32 -8.59 15.54
N SER A 290 -4.24 -8.17 14.28
CA SER A 290 -5.40 -8.23 13.41
C SER A 290 -5.72 -9.65 12.93
N ARG A 291 -7.01 -9.94 12.83
CA ARG A 291 -7.56 -11.14 12.21
C ARG A 291 -8.37 -10.72 11.00
N GLY A 292 -7.65 -10.22 10.01
CA GLY A 292 -8.25 -9.55 8.88
C GLY A 292 -8.86 -8.21 9.28
N TRP A 293 -9.72 -7.73 8.40
CA TRP A 293 -10.49 -6.51 8.49
C TRP A 293 -11.47 -6.39 9.67
N LYS A 294 -11.90 -7.46 10.36
CA LYS A 294 -13.07 -7.38 11.27
C LYS A 294 -12.81 -7.67 12.74
N LYS A 295 -11.69 -8.29 13.06
CA LYS A 295 -11.45 -8.91 14.34
C LYS A 295 -10.06 -8.58 14.84
N THR A 296 -9.95 -8.41 16.15
CA THR A 296 -8.68 -8.23 16.85
C THR A 296 -8.47 -9.44 17.75
N GLY A 297 -7.44 -10.22 17.45
CA GLY A 297 -6.96 -11.31 18.29
C GLY A 297 -6.14 -10.78 19.47
N VAL A 298 -6.21 -11.50 20.59
CA VAL A 298 -5.48 -11.22 21.82
C VAL A 298 -4.88 -12.51 22.35
N ARG A 299 -3.59 -12.50 22.65
CA ARG A 299 -2.89 -13.58 23.36
C ARG A 299 -2.11 -13.01 24.54
N GLU A 300 -2.01 -13.78 25.61
CA GLU A 300 -1.21 -13.46 26.79
C GLU A 300 0.09 -14.27 26.77
N TYR A 301 1.20 -13.62 27.08
CA TYR A 301 2.51 -14.22 27.25
C TYR A 301 2.88 -14.26 28.73
N GLN A 302 3.14 -15.46 29.21
CA GLN A 302 3.64 -15.71 30.57
C GLN A 302 4.58 -16.92 30.54
N ASN A 303 5.67 -16.84 31.31
CA ASN A 303 6.60 -17.95 31.54
C ASN A 303 7.11 -18.62 30.25
N GLY A 304 7.41 -17.85 29.21
CA GLY A 304 7.97 -18.38 27.96
C GLY A 304 6.94 -18.87 26.93
N ALA A 305 5.65 -18.81 27.24
CA ALA A 305 4.58 -19.39 26.41
C ALA A 305 3.44 -18.40 26.15
N TRP A 306 2.86 -18.52 24.94
CA TRP A 306 1.64 -17.82 24.55
C TRP A 306 0.39 -18.62 24.94
N SER A 307 -0.63 -17.93 25.43
CA SER A 307 -1.96 -18.49 25.70
C SER A 307 -2.68 -18.90 24.41
N ALA A 308 -3.82 -19.57 24.55
CA ALA A 308 -4.83 -19.61 23.48
C ALA A 308 -5.28 -18.19 23.09
N GLU A 309 -5.75 -18.04 21.86
CA GLU A 309 -6.27 -16.77 21.33
C GLU A 309 -7.68 -16.48 21.85
N TRP A 310 -7.92 -15.19 22.05
CA TRP A 310 -9.22 -14.59 22.34
C TRP A 310 -9.49 -13.44 21.38
N LEU A 311 -10.75 -13.08 21.17
CA LEU A 311 -11.15 -12.00 20.27
C LEU A 311 -11.75 -10.85 21.07
N ILE A 312 -11.37 -9.62 20.76
CA ILE A 312 -12.12 -8.45 21.23
C ILE A 312 -13.48 -8.46 20.51
N PRO A 313 -14.61 -8.52 21.24
CA PRO A 313 -15.94 -8.40 20.65
C PRO A 313 -16.03 -7.22 19.68
N SER A 314 -16.48 -7.50 18.45
CA SER A 314 -16.77 -6.49 17.45
C SER A 314 -18.17 -6.72 16.86
N ASP A 315 -18.88 -5.64 16.55
CA ASP A 315 -20.20 -5.70 15.89
C ASP A 315 -20.10 -6.08 14.39
N GLY A 316 -18.99 -6.68 13.95
CA GLY A 316 -18.77 -7.12 12.57
C GLY A 316 -18.25 -6.03 11.60
N ASP A 317 -17.83 -4.89 12.13
CA ASP A 317 -17.33 -3.72 11.39
C ASP A 317 -15.81 -3.77 11.14
N PHE A 318 -15.27 -2.86 10.30
CA PHE A 318 -13.86 -2.87 9.90
C PHE A 318 -12.92 -2.20 10.93
N ALA A 319 -11.96 -2.94 11.49
CA ALA A 319 -10.90 -2.43 12.37
C ALA A 319 -9.53 -2.56 11.68
N ILE A 320 -9.17 -1.54 10.89
CA ILE A 320 -8.09 -1.65 9.90
C ILE A 320 -6.77 -1.04 10.35
N ARG A 321 -6.82 0.02 11.17
CA ARG A 321 -5.63 0.66 11.70
C ARG A 321 -5.19 -0.06 12.96
N ARG A 322 -3.88 -0.09 13.17
CA ARG A 322 -3.23 -0.69 14.33
C ARG A 322 -3.90 -0.20 15.62
N VAL A 323 -4.39 -1.14 16.43
CA VAL A 323 -4.95 -0.78 17.75
C VAL A 323 -3.84 -0.32 18.68
N ARG A 324 -4.24 0.39 19.72
CA ARG A 324 -3.32 0.84 20.78
C ARG A 324 -3.88 0.43 22.13
N ALA A 325 -2.99 0.09 23.05
CA ALA A 325 -3.40 -0.40 24.34
C ALA A 325 -2.54 0.15 25.47
N THR A 326 -3.15 0.32 26.64
CA THR A 326 -2.47 0.73 27.87
C THR A 326 -3.09 0.01 29.07
N VAL A 327 -2.43 0.05 30.21
CA VAL A 327 -2.98 -0.50 31.46
C VAL A 327 -3.75 0.60 32.16
N HIS A 328 -5.04 0.34 32.41
CA HIS A 328 -5.93 1.24 33.13
C HIS A 328 -6.49 0.59 34.38
N ASN A 329 -6.14 1.12 35.57
CA ASN A 329 -6.58 0.55 36.85
C ASN A 329 -6.33 -0.98 36.97
N GLY A 330 -5.22 -1.47 36.42
CA GLY A 330 -4.86 -2.89 36.38
C GLY A 330 -5.59 -3.72 35.31
N CYS A 331 -6.55 -3.14 34.60
CA CYS A 331 -7.20 -3.72 33.43
C CYS A 331 -6.48 -3.32 32.14
N LEU A 332 -6.65 -4.10 31.07
CA LEU A 332 -6.20 -3.71 29.75
C LEU A 332 -7.25 -2.82 29.10
N ALA A 333 -6.87 -1.59 28.72
CA ALA A 333 -7.67 -0.68 27.91
C ALA A 333 -7.13 -0.68 26.49
N VAL A 334 -8.01 -0.82 25.50
CA VAL A 334 -7.67 -0.95 24.08
C VAL A 334 -8.47 0.07 23.29
N ALA A 335 -7.79 0.98 22.59
CA ALA A 335 -8.41 1.88 21.63
C ALA A 335 -8.32 1.30 20.23
N TRP A 336 -9.44 1.38 19.51
CA TRP A 336 -9.60 0.82 18.18
C TRP A 336 -10.43 1.74 17.31
N GLN A 337 -10.34 1.52 16.01
CA GLN A 337 -11.10 2.24 15.00
C GLN A 337 -12.12 1.31 14.34
N ARG A 338 -13.23 1.87 13.87
CA ARG A 338 -14.27 1.13 13.18
C ARG A 338 -14.90 1.88 12.01
N SER A 339 -15.03 1.23 10.85
CA SER A 339 -15.73 1.72 9.65
C SER A 339 -16.89 0.80 9.25
N GLU A 340 -17.94 1.37 8.63
CA GLU A 340 -19.17 0.65 8.22
C GLU A 340 -18.98 -0.38 7.10
N GLY A 341 -17.79 -0.39 6.51
CA GLY A 341 -17.36 -1.42 5.58
C GLY A 341 -17.96 -1.39 4.19
N ASN A 342 -17.89 -2.52 3.48
CA ASN A 342 -18.45 -2.66 2.13
C ASN A 342 -19.99 -2.52 2.13
N GLY A 343 -20.53 -2.15 0.97
CA GLY A 343 -21.93 -1.81 0.76
C GLY A 343 -22.09 -0.29 0.77
N GLN A 344 -23.06 0.21 0.03
CA GLN A 344 -23.28 1.64 -0.20
C GLN A 344 -23.60 2.40 1.11
N ARG A 345 -22.56 2.72 1.88
CA ARG A 345 -22.59 3.17 3.27
C ARG A 345 -21.60 4.32 3.46
N HIS A 346 -21.75 5.00 4.58
CA HIS A 346 -20.88 6.11 4.92
C HIS A 346 -19.45 5.62 5.21
N ARG A 347 -18.44 6.36 4.73
CA ARG A 347 -17.03 5.91 4.74
C ARG A 347 -16.18 6.50 5.86
N TRP A 348 -16.78 7.29 6.73
CA TRP A 348 -16.08 7.76 7.92
C TRP A 348 -16.08 6.69 9.00
N SER A 349 -15.02 6.72 9.80
CA SER A 349 -14.79 5.79 10.90
C SER A 349 -14.93 6.48 12.25
N ASP A 350 -15.34 5.70 13.25
CA ASP A 350 -15.36 6.10 14.65
C ASP A 350 -14.23 5.42 15.45
N VAL A 351 -13.94 5.97 16.63
CA VAL A 351 -13.01 5.43 17.61
C VAL A 351 -13.81 4.83 18.76
N GLY A 352 -13.43 3.62 19.16
CA GLY A 352 -13.96 2.92 20.32
C GLY A 352 -12.87 2.59 21.33
N ILE A 353 -13.29 2.29 22.55
CA ILE A 353 -12.43 1.75 23.60
C ILE A 353 -13.06 0.51 24.22
N SER A 354 -12.24 -0.50 24.47
CA SER A 354 -12.61 -1.74 25.18
C SER A 354 -11.72 -1.93 26.41
N ILE A 355 -12.31 -2.23 27.56
CA ILE A 355 -11.60 -2.44 28.83
C ILE A 355 -11.95 -3.83 29.38
N PHE A 356 -10.94 -4.65 29.68
CA PHE A 356 -11.11 -5.98 30.25
C PHE A 356 -9.98 -6.35 31.22
N SER A 357 -10.28 -7.16 32.23
CA SER A 357 -9.30 -7.54 33.26
C SER A 357 -8.69 -8.92 33.04
N LYS A 358 -9.42 -9.80 32.34
CA LYS A 358 -9.04 -11.18 32.08
C LYS A 358 -9.43 -11.58 30.66
N LEU A 359 -8.65 -12.46 30.06
CA LEU A 359 -8.92 -12.96 28.72
C LEU A 359 -10.26 -13.70 28.61
N ASN A 360 -10.72 -14.38 29.67
CA ASN A 360 -12.01 -15.08 29.64
C ASN A 360 -13.25 -14.17 29.66
N GLU A 361 -13.06 -12.85 29.72
CA GLU A 361 -14.11 -11.87 29.44
C GLU A 361 -14.29 -11.61 27.95
N LEU A 362 -13.32 -12.03 27.13
CA LEU A 362 -13.32 -11.93 25.67
C LEU A 362 -13.95 -13.17 25.04
N GLU A 363 -14.14 -13.13 23.73
CA GLU A 363 -14.71 -14.26 22.98
C GLU A 363 -13.63 -15.30 22.65
N PRO A 364 -13.84 -16.60 22.95
CA PRO A 364 -12.93 -17.63 22.47
C PRO A 364 -13.02 -17.77 20.96
N VAL A 365 -11.93 -18.18 20.32
CA VAL A 365 -11.94 -18.50 18.89
C VAL A 365 -12.60 -19.86 18.68
N GLU A 366 -13.83 -19.88 18.15
CA GLU A 366 -14.53 -21.13 17.81
C GLU A 366 -14.12 -21.68 16.44
N GLU A 367 -13.96 -20.81 15.44
CA GLU A 367 -13.47 -21.15 14.09
C GLU A 367 -12.80 -19.93 13.44
N LEU A 368 -11.62 -20.13 12.85
CA LEU A 368 -10.92 -19.07 12.12
C LEU A 368 -11.56 -18.90 10.74
N ASP A 369 -11.85 -17.66 10.34
CA ASP A 369 -12.30 -17.35 8.99
C ASP A 369 -11.18 -17.69 7.99
N THR A 370 -11.31 -18.82 7.32
CA THR A 370 -10.44 -19.16 6.18
C THR A 370 -10.86 -18.23 5.04
N GLY A 371 -10.14 -17.12 4.90
CA GLY A 371 -10.49 -16.01 4.02
C GLY A 371 -11.12 -16.43 2.68
N ASN A 372 -12.15 -15.68 2.27
CA ASN A 372 -12.86 -15.88 1.00
C ASN A 372 -11.88 -15.93 -0.20
N ALA A 373 -12.26 -16.59 -1.30
CA ALA A 373 -11.56 -16.62 -2.58
C ALA A 373 -11.05 -15.23 -3.04
N PHE A 374 -11.68 -14.14 -2.62
CA PHE A 374 -11.22 -12.77 -2.91
C PHE A 374 -9.85 -12.46 -2.31
N VAL A 375 -9.56 -12.91 -1.08
CA VAL A 375 -8.27 -12.67 -0.41
C VAL A 375 -7.22 -13.71 -0.77
N GLN A 376 -7.56 -14.77 -1.48
CA GLN A 376 -6.60 -15.81 -1.88
C GLN A 376 -5.71 -15.34 -3.04
N ALA A 377 -4.47 -15.79 -3.07
CA ALA A 377 -3.61 -15.63 -4.25
C ALA A 377 -4.09 -16.53 -5.40
N VAL A 378 -3.77 -16.16 -6.64
CA VAL A 378 -3.92 -17.03 -7.81
C VAL A 378 -2.97 -18.23 -7.64
N PRO A 379 -3.46 -19.49 -7.69
CA PRO A 379 -2.71 -20.68 -7.33
C PRO A 379 -1.79 -21.16 -8.46
N ILE A 380 -0.89 -20.28 -8.91
CA ILE A 380 0.12 -20.53 -9.94
C ILE A 380 1.52 -20.36 -9.36
N VAL A 381 2.51 -20.97 -10.02
CA VAL A 381 3.92 -20.71 -9.71
C VAL A 381 4.25 -19.26 -10.09
N LYS A 382 4.62 -18.44 -9.12
CA LYS A 382 5.02 -17.05 -9.34
C LYS A 382 6.45 -17.01 -9.88
N GLN A 383 6.64 -16.46 -11.07
CA GLN A 383 7.96 -16.34 -11.69
C GLN A 383 8.01 -15.19 -12.69
N ILE A 384 9.21 -14.63 -12.90
CA ILE A 384 9.44 -13.59 -13.88
C ILE A 384 9.79 -14.24 -15.22
N SER A 385 8.80 -14.40 -16.09
CA SER A 385 9.00 -14.96 -17.43
C SER A 385 9.68 -13.93 -18.35
N ARG A 386 10.85 -14.29 -18.92
CA ARG A 386 11.62 -13.46 -19.87
C ARG A 386 12.10 -14.30 -21.05
N PRO A 387 12.25 -13.73 -22.26
CA PRO A 387 12.88 -14.41 -23.38
C PRO A 387 14.36 -14.67 -23.13
N ASP A 388 14.93 -15.57 -23.93
CA ASP A 388 16.37 -15.79 -23.99
C ASP A 388 17.15 -14.49 -24.30
N ALA A 389 18.32 -14.34 -23.68
CA ALA A 389 19.12 -13.11 -23.76
C ALA A 389 19.61 -12.82 -25.19
N GLU A 390 19.98 -13.83 -25.98
CA GLU A 390 20.39 -13.62 -27.37
C GLU A 390 19.20 -13.20 -28.23
N ALA A 391 18.05 -13.85 -28.04
CA ALA A 391 16.81 -13.49 -28.72
C ALA A 391 16.41 -12.04 -28.40
N LYS A 392 16.50 -11.64 -27.13
CA LYS A 392 16.25 -10.27 -26.68
C LYS A 392 17.22 -9.26 -27.30
N ASN A 393 18.51 -9.57 -27.36
CA ASN A 393 19.52 -8.71 -27.98
C ASN A 393 19.33 -8.56 -29.50
N ARG A 394 18.73 -9.55 -30.17
CA ARG A 394 18.34 -9.43 -31.58
C ARG A 394 17.12 -8.52 -31.73
N TRP A 395 16.10 -8.71 -30.89
CA TRP A 395 14.91 -7.88 -30.83
C TRP A 395 15.24 -6.39 -30.62
N ASP A 396 16.10 -6.07 -29.65
CA ASP A 396 16.43 -4.67 -29.33
C ASP A 396 17.03 -3.92 -30.52
N ARG A 397 17.89 -4.60 -31.29
CA ARG A 397 18.51 -4.00 -32.47
C ARG A 397 17.50 -3.67 -33.57
N THR A 398 16.45 -4.48 -33.73
CA THR A 398 15.44 -4.26 -34.78
C THR A 398 14.35 -3.30 -34.32
N THR A 399 13.92 -3.36 -33.06
CA THR A 399 12.86 -2.51 -32.51
C THR A 399 13.30 -1.06 -32.34
N LEU A 400 14.53 -0.82 -31.85
CA LEU A 400 15.06 0.54 -31.70
C LEU A 400 15.11 1.32 -33.03
N LEU A 401 15.18 0.61 -34.17
CA LEU A 401 15.15 1.22 -35.50
C LEU A 401 13.75 1.63 -35.95
N SER A 402 12.72 0.92 -35.52
CA SER A 402 11.34 1.11 -36.01
C SER A 402 10.51 2.07 -35.15
N TYR A 403 10.66 2.04 -33.82
CA TYR A 403 9.97 2.99 -32.92
C TYR A 403 10.82 4.22 -32.60
N ASP A 404 11.66 4.69 -33.52
CA ASP A 404 12.50 5.89 -33.38
C ASP A 404 13.27 5.94 -32.04
N GLY A 405 13.89 4.81 -31.66
CA GLY A 405 14.69 4.70 -30.44
C GLY A 405 13.93 4.49 -29.13
N LEU A 406 12.60 4.29 -29.15
CA LEU A 406 11.85 3.93 -27.93
C LEU A 406 12.19 2.51 -27.46
N MET A 407 12.26 2.34 -26.15
CA MET A 407 12.54 1.06 -25.48
C MET A 407 11.29 0.52 -24.78
N PRO A 408 11.02 -0.79 -24.86
CA PRO A 408 9.97 -1.41 -24.05
C PRO A 408 10.42 -1.48 -22.58
N LEU A 409 9.73 -0.75 -21.71
CA LEU A 409 9.90 -0.77 -20.27
C LEU A 409 8.71 -1.47 -19.63
N TRP A 410 8.95 -2.28 -18.60
CA TRP A 410 7.94 -3.11 -17.95
C TRP A 410 7.43 -2.49 -16.66
N GLY A 411 6.12 -2.48 -16.46
CA GLY A 411 5.53 -1.98 -15.24
C GLY A 411 4.24 -2.67 -14.85
N ASP A 412 3.91 -2.51 -13.58
CA ASP A 412 2.60 -2.80 -13.00
C ASP A 412 2.17 -1.54 -12.25
N ILE A 413 1.02 -1.00 -12.61
CA ILE A 413 0.54 0.29 -12.10
C ILE A 413 -0.77 0.14 -11.33
N HIS A 414 -1.12 -1.08 -10.90
CA HIS A 414 -2.33 -1.35 -10.14
C HIS A 414 -2.01 -2.29 -8.98
N GLY A 415 -1.95 -1.77 -7.76
CA GLY A 415 -1.67 -2.56 -6.57
C GLY A 415 -1.94 -1.78 -5.29
N GLN A 416 -2.13 -2.51 -4.20
CA GLN A 416 -2.61 -2.00 -2.91
C GLN A 416 -1.57 -2.24 -1.80
N SER A 417 -1.56 -1.39 -0.77
CA SER A 417 -0.76 -1.55 0.45
C SER A 417 -1.65 -1.64 1.70
N ALA A 418 -1.05 -1.75 2.88
CA ALA A 418 -1.75 -1.73 4.17
C ALA A 418 -2.45 -0.38 4.48
N VAL A 419 -2.25 0.66 3.66
CA VAL A 419 -3.04 1.91 3.75
C VAL A 419 -4.50 1.65 3.33
N SER A 420 -4.73 0.86 2.29
CA SER A 420 -6.04 0.30 1.92
C SER A 420 -6.10 -1.19 2.30
N ASP A 421 -6.60 -2.04 1.41
CA ASP A 421 -6.84 -3.47 1.63
C ASP A 421 -5.74 -4.38 1.07
N GLY A 422 -4.49 -3.92 1.04
CA GLY A 422 -3.32 -4.69 0.67
C GLY A 422 -2.51 -5.26 1.86
N GLN A 423 -1.58 -6.16 1.55
CA GLN A 423 -0.50 -6.60 2.42
C GLN A 423 0.78 -5.80 2.14
N GLY A 424 1.61 -5.66 3.16
CA GLY A 424 2.86 -4.91 3.09
C GLY A 424 2.65 -3.41 3.19
N GLU A 425 3.69 -2.74 3.67
CA GLU A 425 3.72 -1.30 3.86
C GLU A 425 4.04 -0.55 2.56
N VAL A 426 3.82 0.76 2.53
CA VAL A 426 4.06 1.60 1.34
C VAL A 426 5.49 1.46 0.81
N ASP A 427 6.48 1.43 1.70
CA ASP A 427 7.89 1.26 1.35
C ASP A 427 8.20 -0.15 0.83
N GLU A 428 7.61 -1.18 1.44
CA GLU A 428 7.72 -2.56 0.97
C GLU A 428 7.14 -2.72 -0.43
N TYR A 429 6.01 -2.06 -0.74
CA TYR A 429 5.45 -2.08 -2.09
C TYR A 429 6.46 -1.65 -3.15
N PHE A 430 7.09 -0.49 -2.97
CA PHE A 430 8.07 0.01 -3.95
C PHE A 430 9.36 -0.82 -3.99
N ALA A 431 9.83 -1.30 -2.84
CA ALA A 431 10.99 -2.20 -2.78
C ALA A 431 10.71 -3.51 -3.52
N TYR A 432 9.50 -4.06 -3.38
CA TYR A 432 9.09 -5.30 -4.04
C TYR A 432 9.08 -5.14 -5.56
N ALA A 433 8.48 -4.05 -6.06
CA ALA A 433 8.49 -3.69 -7.47
C ALA A 433 9.91 -3.66 -8.05
N ARG A 434 10.84 -3.04 -7.31
CA ARG A 434 12.23 -2.84 -7.72
C ARG A 434 13.05 -4.13 -7.68
N ASP A 435 13.04 -4.83 -6.55
CA ASP A 435 14.03 -5.87 -6.26
C ASP A 435 13.53 -7.28 -6.56
N ILE A 436 12.25 -7.54 -6.26
CA ILE A 436 11.63 -8.84 -6.46
C ILE A 436 11.02 -8.91 -7.86
N ALA A 437 10.06 -8.05 -8.18
CA ALA A 437 9.39 -8.04 -9.47
C ALA A 437 10.27 -7.48 -10.59
N ARG A 438 11.33 -6.72 -10.27
CA ARG A 438 12.27 -6.13 -11.25
C ARG A 438 11.56 -5.37 -12.36
N LEU A 439 10.63 -4.50 -11.96
CA LEU A 439 9.90 -3.59 -12.84
C LEU A 439 10.76 -2.37 -13.17
N ASP A 440 10.56 -1.81 -14.35
CA ASP A 440 11.14 -0.52 -14.74
C ASP A 440 10.34 0.64 -14.15
N PHE A 441 9.03 0.47 -14.00
CA PHE A 441 8.16 1.44 -13.33
C PHE A 441 6.98 0.80 -12.58
N THR A 442 6.43 1.52 -11.60
CA THR A 442 5.25 1.09 -10.83
C THR A 442 4.37 2.28 -10.41
N ALA A 443 3.18 2.00 -9.91
CA ALA A 443 2.32 2.96 -9.21
C ALA A 443 1.63 2.24 -8.04
N LEU A 444 1.57 2.87 -6.87
CA LEU A 444 0.75 2.41 -5.74
C LEU A 444 -0.62 3.06 -5.85
N THR A 445 -1.69 2.28 -5.80
CA THR A 445 -3.06 2.73 -6.10
C THR A 445 -4.02 2.41 -4.96
N ASP A 446 -3.62 2.70 -3.71
CA ASP A 446 -4.51 2.55 -2.55
C ASP A 446 -5.88 3.20 -2.82
N HIS A 447 -6.95 2.53 -2.39
CA HIS A 447 -8.32 3.04 -2.50
C HIS A 447 -8.50 4.39 -1.81
N ASP A 448 -9.21 5.30 -2.48
CA ASP A 448 -9.58 6.61 -1.97
C ASP A 448 -10.64 6.59 -0.86
N CYS A 449 -11.50 5.56 -0.87
CA CYS A 449 -12.67 5.47 0.00
C CYS A 449 -12.99 4.04 0.49
N PHE A 450 -12.01 3.12 0.50
CA PHE A 450 -12.16 1.76 1.00
C PHE A 450 -10.99 1.32 1.89
N PRO A 451 -11.26 0.73 3.08
CA PRO A 451 -12.57 0.45 3.66
C PRO A 451 -13.18 1.65 4.42
N ASN A 452 -12.38 2.69 4.67
CA ASN A 452 -12.78 4.03 5.08
C ASN A 452 -12.15 5.05 4.10
N ILE A 453 -12.36 6.35 4.33
CA ILE A 453 -11.71 7.39 3.51
C ILE A 453 -10.19 7.36 3.68
N GLN A 454 -9.46 7.46 2.57
CA GLN A 454 -8.02 7.72 2.59
C GLN A 454 -7.79 9.16 3.02
N SER A 455 -7.06 9.34 4.12
CA SER A 455 -6.82 10.66 4.69
C SER A 455 -5.83 11.48 3.82
N PRO A 456 -5.91 12.82 3.79
CA PRO A 456 -4.92 13.62 3.05
C PRO A 456 -3.47 13.34 3.45
N SER A 457 -3.17 13.14 4.74
CA SER A 457 -1.84 12.77 5.23
C SER A 457 -1.40 11.38 4.79
N GLU A 458 -2.30 10.40 4.74
CA GLU A 458 -2.00 9.05 4.20
C GLU A 458 -1.58 9.13 2.74
N PHE A 459 -2.34 9.84 1.90
CA PHE A 459 -1.98 10.03 0.50
C PHE A 459 -0.68 10.83 0.32
N ALA A 460 -0.48 11.85 1.17
CA ALA A 460 0.76 12.63 1.16
C ALA A 460 1.98 11.80 1.61
N TYR A 461 1.80 10.85 2.53
CA TYR A 461 2.81 9.87 2.93
C TYR A 461 3.17 8.98 1.74
N SER A 462 2.17 8.36 1.08
CA SER A 462 2.39 7.54 -0.13
C SER A 462 3.11 8.31 -1.23
N CYS A 463 2.74 9.58 -1.47
CA CYS A 463 3.42 10.43 -2.44
C CYS A 463 4.88 10.74 -2.05
N THR A 464 5.14 10.96 -0.77
CA THR A 464 6.50 11.28 -0.27
C THR A 464 7.42 10.05 -0.43
N VAL A 465 6.95 8.86 -0.04
CA VAL A 465 7.71 7.62 -0.19
C VAL A 465 7.92 7.27 -1.68
N SER A 466 6.88 7.39 -2.51
CA SER A 466 6.99 7.19 -3.96
C SER A 466 8.09 8.08 -4.57
N ASN A 467 8.09 9.37 -4.25
CA ASN A 467 9.13 10.29 -4.74
C ASN A 467 10.53 9.89 -4.25
N ALA A 468 10.68 9.47 -3.00
CA ALA A 468 11.97 8.99 -2.49
C ALA A 468 12.48 7.75 -3.24
N PHE A 469 11.60 6.80 -3.59
CA PHE A 469 12.01 5.63 -4.37
C PHE A 469 12.42 5.97 -5.81
N GLU A 470 11.73 6.90 -6.49
CA GLU A 470 12.17 7.39 -7.81
C GLU A 470 13.56 8.01 -7.74
N GLU A 471 13.78 8.93 -6.79
CA GLU A 471 15.03 9.69 -6.67
C GLU A 471 16.19 8.81 -6.15
N GLY A 472 15.89 7.80 -5.34
CA GLY A 472 16.85 6.77 -4.95
C GLY A 472 17.33 5.90 -6.13
N GLY A 473 16.56 5.88 -7.21
CA GLY A 473 16.87 5.19 -8.46
C GLY A 473 16.52 3.70 -8.47
N GLY A 474 16.69 3.09 -9.64
CA GLY A 474 16.40 1.67 -9.86
C GLY A 474 14.96 1.37 -10.28
N ILE A 475 14.03 2.30 -10.06
CA ILE A 475 12.63 2.20 -10.50
C ILE A 475 12.03 3.60 -10.73
N SER A 476 11.15 3.75 -11.72
CA SER A 476 10.27 4.93 -11.80
C SER A 476 8.94 4.66 -11.09
N THR A 477 8.45 5.62 -10.33
CA THR A 477 7.17 5.54 -9.62
C THR A 477 6.23 6.61 -10.18
N ILE A 478 4.95 6.29 -10.36
CA ILE A 478 3.91 7.25 -10.72
C ILE A 478 3.03 7.47 -9.50
N LEU A 479 2.73 8.74 -9.18
CA LEU A 479 1.79 9.06 -8.11
C LEU A 479 0.38 8.67 -8.55
N ALA A 480 -0.33 7.91 -7.71
CA ALA A 480 -1.65 7.41 -8.06
C ALA A 480 -2.50 7.04 -6.84
N TYR A 481 -3.80 6.83 -7.07
CA TYR A 481 -4.76 6.25 -6.13
C TYR A 481 -5.91 5.60 -6.93
N GLU A 482 -6.66 4.67 -6.32
CA GLU A 482 -7.85 4.07 -6.93
C GLU A 482 -9.13 4.80 -6.49
N TRP A 483 -9.87 5.34 -7.45
CA TRP A 483 -11.17 5.97 -7.25
C TRP A 483 -12.29 4.92 -7.26
N THR A 484 -12.92 4.73 -6.11
CA THR A 484 -13.63 3.48 -5.77
C THR A 484 -15.16 3.68 -5.64
N SER A 485 -15.80 4.19 -6.70
CA SER A 485 -17.19 4.70 -6.62
C SER A 485 -18.28 3.75 -6.12
N ASN A 486 -18.20 2.47 -6.46
CA ASN A 486 -19.23 1.48 -6.15
C ASN A 486 -19.30 1.10 -4.66
N GLU A 487 -18.29 1.50 -3.88
CA GLU A 487 -18.26 1.35 -2.43
C GLU A 487 -19.15 2.43 -1.77
N PHE A 488 -19.32 3.62 -2.35
CA PHE A 488 -20.07 4.70 -1.69
C PHE A 488 -21.58 4.74 -2.00
N GLU A 489 -22.01 5.37 -3.11
CA GLU A 489 -23.45 5.57 -3.41
C GLU A 489 -23.86 5.06 -4.79
N VAL A 490 -22.96 5.12 -5.78
CA VAL A 490 -23.28 4.84 -7.18
C VAL A 490 -22.18 4.05 -7.86
N ASN A 491 -22.57 3.04 -8.63
CA ASN A 491 -21.63 2.17 -9.33
C ASN A 491 -21.22 2.80 -10.68
N TYR A 492 -20.13 3.55 -10.70
CA TYR A 492 -19.52 4.06 -11.95
C TYR A 492 -18.33 3.22 -12.44
N GLY A 493 -17.95 2.22 -11.64
CA GLY A 493 -16.75 1.38 -11.79
C GLY A 493 -15.48 2.08 -11.32
N HIS A 494 -14.50 1.27 -10.90
CA HIS A 494 -13.25 1.79 -10.34
C HIS A 494 -12.36 2.39 -11.42
N LYS A 495 -11.58 3.41 -11.03
CA LYS A 495 -10.63 4.07 -11.92
C LYS A 495 -9.38 4.46 -11.14
N ASN A 496 -8.20 4.10 -11.62
CA ASN A 496 -6.97 4.61 -11.02
C ASN A 496 -6.65 5.94 -11.65
N VAL A 497 -6.30 6.91 -10.82
CA VAL A 497 -5.89 8.25 -11.24
C VAL A 497 -4.37 8.33 -11.17
N TYR A 498 -3.73 8.75 -12.26
CA TYR A 498 -2.26 8.80 -12.38
C TYR A 498 -1.81 10.23 -12.69
N PHE A 499 -0.79 10.70 -11.97
CA PHE A 499 -0.27 12.06 -12.10
C PHE A 499 1.11 12.11 -12.76
N PRO A 500 1.37 13.08 -13.67
CA PRO A 500 2.66 13.19 -14.36
C PRO A 500 3.78 13.77 -13.48
N GLY A 501 3.43 14.49 -12.41
CA GLY A 501 4.34 15.29 -11.61
C GLY A 501 4.82 14.64 -10.31
N LYS A 502 5.51 15.42 -9.49
CA LYS A 502 5.94 15.08 -8.10
C LYS A 502 4.94 15.47 -7.02
N SER A 503 3.83 16.07 -7.43
CA SER A 503 2.71 16.46 -6.58
C SER A 503 1.42 15.94 -7.20
N ALA A 504 0.50 15.50 -6.35
CA ALA A 504 -0.81 15.02 -6.74
C ALA A 504 -1.86 15.56 -5.76
N ALA A 505 -3.06 15.83 -6.25
CA ALA A 505 -4.22 16.13 -5.42
C ALA A 505 -5.06 14.87 -5.24
N LEU A 506 -5.62 14.68 -4.04
CA LEU A 506 -6.54 13.58 -3.77
C LEU A 506 -7.97 14.04 -4.06
N TYR A 507 -8.61 13.45 -5.07
CA TYR A 507 -10.02 13.69 -5.39
C TYR A 507 -10.84 12.41 -5.17
N ARG A 508 -11.54 12.34 -4.04
CA ARG A 508 -12.24 11.11 -3.64
C ARG A 508 -13.63 11.00 -4.23
N CYS A 509 -14.09 9.76 -4.30
CA CYS A 509 -15.45 9.34 -4.58
C CYS A 509 -16.48 10.00 -3.63
N THR A 510 -16.06 10.34 -2.41
CA THR A 510 -16.88 10.97 -1.38
C THR A 510 -16.93 12.50 -1.47
N ASP A 511 -16.04 13.10 -2.27
CA ASP A 511 -15.89 14.56 -2.33
C ASP A 511 -16.71 15.14 -3.49
N LEU A 512 -17.32 16.31 -3.30
CA LEU A 512 -18.13 16.95 -4.36
C LEU A 512 -17.35 17.17 -5.68
N THR A 513 -16.03 17.32 -5.60
CA THR A 513 -15.13 17.52 -6.73
C THR A 513 -14.86 16.24 -7.53
N ALA A 514 -15.22 15.07 -7.02
CA ALA A 514 -15.03 13.79 -7.71
C ALA A 514 -16.11 12.73 -7.39
N LYS A 515 -17.29 13.16 -6.94
CA LYS A 515 -18.43 12.27 -6.62
C LYS A 515 -18.98 11.46 -7.80
N ASP A 516 -18.69 11.89 -9.02
CA ASP A 516 -19.14 11.27 -10.27
C ASP A 516 -18.07 11.45 -11.37
N PRO A 517 -18.14 10.69 -12.48
CA PRO A 517 -17.11 10.76 -13.52
C PRO A 517 -16.93 12.17 -14.13
N PRO A 518 -17.98 12.94 -14.47
CA PRO A 518 -17.79 14.32 -14.93
C PRO A 518 -17.05 15.22 -13.94
N ALA A 519 -17.36 15.14 -12.65
CA ALA A 519 -16.65 15.90 -11.61
C ALA A 519 -15.19 15.48 -11.52
N LEU A 520 -14.93 14.16 -11.45
CA LEU A 520 -13.58 13.60 -11.42
C LEU A 520 -12.76 14.06 -12.64
N PHE A 521 -13.28 13.89 -13.85
CA PHE A 521 -12.60 14.28 -15.10
C PHE A 521 -12.23 15.77 -15.10
N ASN A 522 -13.13 16.64 -14.65
CA ASN A 522 -12.88 18.08 -14.56
C ASN A 522 -11.82 18.45 -13.52
N SER A 523 -11.72 17.69 -12.43
CA SER A 523 -10.72 17.92 -11.38
C SER A 523 -9.34 17.46 -11.85
N ILE A 524 -9.20 16.20 -12.29
CA ILE A 524 -7.90 15.62 -12.65
C ILE A 524 -7.26 16.29 -13.88
N ARG A 525 -8.08 16.82 -14.81
CA ARG A 525 -7.59 17.57 -15.98
C ARG A 525 -6.73 18.76 -15.59
N LYS A 526 -7.06 19.43 -14.48
CA LYS A 526 -6.32 20.61 -14.01
C LYS A 526 -4.88 20.28 -13.60
N ASP A 527 -4.66 19.03 -13.22
CA ASP A 527 -3.36 18.51 -12.79
C ASP A 527 -2.62 17.76 -13.92
N GLY A 528 -3.18 17.73 -15.14
CA GLY A 528 -2.65 16.96 -16.26
C GLY A 528 -2.70 15.45 -16.03
N ALA A 529 -3.50 14.99 -15.07
CA ALA A 529 -3.64 13.59 -14.72
C ALA A 529 -4.59 12.86 -15.69
N ILE A 530 -4.42 11.54 -15.76
CA ILE A 530 -5.34 10.64 -16.46
C ILE A 530 -6.00 9.70 -15.46
N CYS A 531 -7.19 9.22 -15.79
CA CYS A 531 -7.81 8.10 -15.10
C CYS A 531 -7.96 6.92 -16.05
N VAL A 532 -7.84 5.71 -15.52
CA VAL A 532 -7.94 4.47 -16.29
C VAL A 532 -9.02 3.61 -15.67
N PRO A 533 -10.04 3.17 -16.40
CA PRO A 533 -10.98 2.20 -15.88
C PRO A 533 -10.28 0.86 -15.68
N HIS A 534 -10.31 0.36 -14.45
CA HIS A 534 -9.72 -0.93 -14.08
C HIS A 534 -10.80 -1.99 -13.95
N HIS A 535 -10.38 -3.26 -14.14
CA HIS A 535 -11.24 -4.45 -14.15
C HIS A 535 -12.67 -4.21 -14.69
N PRO A 536 -12.79 -3.66 -15.93
CA PRO A 536 -13.94 -2.86 -16.36
C PRO A 536 -15.27 -3.62 -16.49
N SER A 537 -15.26 -4.95 -16.40
CA SER A 537 -16.47 -5.78 -16.38
C SER A 537 -16.69 -6.52 -15.06
N ALA A 538 -15.85 -6.35 -14.05
CA ALA A 538 -15.91 -7.13 -12.82
C ALA A 538 -17.18 -6.88 -12.01
N VAL A 539 -17.72 -7.95 -11.44
CA VAL A 539 -18.89 -7.94 -10.57
C VAL A 539 -18.56 -8.67 -9.28
N TRP A 540 -18.61 -7.95 -8.17
CA TRP A 540 -18.46 -8.48 -6.82
C TRP A 540 -19.82 -8.84 -6.23
N THR A 541 -19.82 -9.60 -5.14
CA THR A 541 -21.05 -10.06 -4.48
C THR A 541 -21.89 -8.90 -3.93
N LEU A 542 -21.24 -7.82 -3.47
CA LEU A 542 -21.89 -6.67 -2.84
C LEU A 542 -21.99 -5.42 -3.74
N ALA A 543 -21.15 -5.33 -4.78
CA ALA A 543 -21.10 -4.16 -5.67
C ALA A 543 -20.63 -4.52 -7.10
N SER A 544 -21.05 -3.75 -8.09
CA SER A 544 -20.56 -3.86 -9.46
C SER A 544 -19.38 -2.92 -9.65
N ALA A 545 -18.17 -3.44 -9.85
CA ALA A 545 -17.01 -2.63 -10.27
C ALA A 545 -16.97 -2.36 -11.77
N ALA A 546 -17.90 -2.97 -12.53
CA ALA A 546 -18.01 -2.74 -13.97
C ALA A 546 -18.19 -1.25 -14.33
N THR A 547 -17.37 -0.79 -15.27
CA THR A 547 -17.28 0.61 -15.70
C THR A 547 -18.53 1.04 -16.44
N ASP A 548 -19.15 2.15 -16.02
CA ASP A 548 -20.28 2.72 -16.77
C ASP A 548 -19.79 3.46 -18.03
N TRP A 549 -19.82 2.77 -19.17
CA TRP A 549 -19.44 3.29 -20.48
C TRP A 549 -20.37 4.38 -21.04
N LYS A 550 -21.37 4.84 -20.29
CA LYS A 550 -22.06 6.12 -20.58
C LYS A 550 -21.11 7.31 -20.39
N TYR A 551 -20.12 7.17 -19.51
CA TYR A 551 -19.17 8.21 -19.19
C TYR A 551 -17.80 7.89 -19.79
N HIS A 552 -17.31 8.82 -20.60
CA HIS A 552 -15.98 8.77 -21.18
C HIS A 552 -15.55 10.18 -21.53
N ASP A 553 -14.28 10.47 -21.34
CA ASP A 553 -13.65 11.71 -21.75
C ASP A 553 -12.33 11.36 -22.43
N ASP A 554 -12.19 11.76 -23.68
CA ASP A 554 -11.02 11.45 -24.48
C ASP A 554 -9.75 12.06 -23.85
N GLU A 555 -9.78 13.24 -23.26
CA GLU A 555 -8.54 13.87 -22.80
C GLU A 555 -7.93 13.13 -21.61
N VAL A 556 -8.76 12.68 -20.67
CA VAL A 556 -8.31 12.13 -19.38
C VAL A 556 -8.53 10.63 -19.23
N GLN A 557 -9.38 9.99 -20.03
CA GLN A 557 -9.62 8.54 -19.96
C GLN A 557 -9.02 7.84 -21.19
N ARG A 558 -7.68 7.73 -21.22
CA ARG A 558 -6.95 7.33 -22.44
C ARG A 558 -6.64 5.85 -22.55
N LEU A 559 -6.70 5.12 -21.45
CA LEU A 559 -6.35 3.70 -21.35
C LEU A 559 -7.49 2.91 -20.73
N VAL A 560 -7.40 1.59 -20.78
CA VAL A 560 -8.28 0.66 -20.08
C VAL A 560 -7.51 -0.60 -19.70
N GLU A 561 -7.79 -1.14 -18.51
CA GLU A 561 -7.25 -2.42 -18.09
C GLU A 561 -7.95 -3.56 -18.83
N ILE A 562 -7.23 -4.20 -19.75
CA ILE A 562 -7.76 -5.34 -20.51
C ILE A 562 -7.55 -6.67 -19.79
N CYS A 563 -6.63 -6.72 -18.83
CA CYS A 563 -6.34 -7.90 -18.03
C CYS A 563 -5.81 -7.48 -16.66
N SER A 564 -6.35 -8.09 -15.61
CA SER A 564 -5.72 -8.11 -14.28
C SER A 564 -5.78 -9.47 -13.65
N ARG A 565 -5.35 -9.59 -12.39
CA ARG A 565 -5.51 -10.83 -11.64
C ARG A 565 -6.97 -11.27 -11.52
N HIS A 566 -7.94 -10.38 -11.74
CA HIS A 566 -9.35 -10.71 -11.57
C HIS A 566 -9.90 -11.50 -12.74
N ALA A 567 -9.64 -11.04 -13.97
CA ALA A 567 -9.97 -11.74 -15.20
C ALA A 567 -9.30 -11.02 -16.40
N PRO A 568 -9.25 -11.68 -17.57
CA PRO A 568 -9.21 -10.96 -18.84
C PRO A 568 -10.57 -10.33 -19.14
N PHE A 569 -10.56 -9.05 -19.56
CA PHE A 569 -11.73 -8.21 -19.83
C PHE A 569 -11.86 -7.80 -21.31
N GLU A 570 -11.09 -8.45 -22.20
CA GLU A 570 -11.13 -8.20 -23.65
C GLU A 570 -12.56 -8.32 -24.22
N GLU A 571 -13.21 -9.46 -23.96
CA GLU A 571 -14.59 -9.76 -24.33
C GLU A 571 -15.30 -10.42 -23.15
N TYR A 572 -16.63 -10.36 -23.13
CA TYR A 572 -17.43 -11.00 -22.09
C TYR A 572 -17.16 -12.51 -21.97
N GLY A 573 -16.91 -12.97 -20.75
CA GLY A 573 -16.79 -14.40 -20.42
C GLY A 573 -15.43 -15.02 -20.71
N LYS A 574 -14.42 -14.21 -21.05
CA LYS A 574 -13.04 -14.68 -21.15
C LYS A 574 -12.50 -15.07 -19.78
N SER A 575 -11.63 -16.08 -19.78
CA SER A 575 -10.95 -16.57 -18.59
C SER A 575 -9.46 -16.83 -18.87
N SER A 576 -8.67 -16.85 -17.81
CA SER A 576 -7.24 -17.15 -17.84
C SER A 576 -6.84 -17.86 -16.55
N GLU A 577 -5.96 -18.86 -16.63
CA GLU A 577 -5.42 -19.56 -15.46
C GLU A 577 -4.55 -18.65 -14.57
N PHE A 578 -4.07 -17.53 -15.12
CA PHE A 578 -3.30 -16.51 -14.41
C PHE A 578 -4.18 -15.52 -13.62
N THR A 579 -5.48 -15.80 -13.50
CA THR A 579 -6.47 -14.91 -12.90
C THR A 579 -7.47 -15.67 -12.03
N LYS A 580 -8.20 -14.96 -11.17
CA LYS A 580 -9.28 -15.46 -10.30
C LYS A 580 -10.56 -15.78 -11.07
N ASN A 581 -10.68 -15.32 -12.31
CA ASN A 581 -11.84 -15.50 -13.20
C ASN A 581 -13.16 -15.07 -12.56
N VAL A 582 -13.17 -13.85 -12.04
CA VAL A 582 -14.30 -13.25 -11.34
C VAL A 582 -15.50 -13.09 -12.28
N LYS A 583 -16.70 -12.97 -11.71
CA LYS A 583 -17.91 -12.77 -12.51
C LYS A 583 -17.82 -11.49 -13.33
N GLN A 584 -18.22 -11.57 -14.60
CA GLN A 584 -18.24 -10.43 -15.51
C GLN A 584 -19.66 -9.96 -15.84
N LYS A 585 -19.82 -8.67 -16.14
CA LYS A 585 -21.06 -8.07 -16.61
C LYS A 585 -21.07 -7.95 -18.14
N PRO A 586 -22.09 -8.50 -18.85
CA PRO A 586 -22.21 -8.33 -20.30
C PRO A 586 -22.31 -6.86 -20.72
N GLY A 587 -21.70 -6.49 -21.85
CA GLY A 587 -21.76 -5.13 -22.41
C GLY A 587 -20.78 -4.13 -21.79
N HIS A 588 -19.86 -4.60 -20.94
CA HIS A 588 -18.88 -3.78 -20.24
C HIS A 588 -17.42 -4.13 -20.62
N SER A 589 -17.19 -5.00 -21.59
CA SER A 589 -15.83 -5.42 -21.98
C SER A 589 -15.05 -4.31 -22.69
N VAL A 590 -13.73 -4.48 -22.83
CA VAL A 590 -12.90 -3.54 -23.59
C VAL A 590 -13.37 -3.44 -25.04
N VAL A 591 -13.70 -4.57 -25.69
CA VAL A 591 -14.23 -4.55 -27.06
C VAL A 591 -15.59 -3.83 -27.15
N ASP A 592 -16.44 -3.91 -26.12
CA ASP A 592 -17.69 -3.14 -26.07
C ASP A 592 -17.42 -1.63 -26.04
N ALA A 593 -16.41 -1.19 -25.28
CA ALA A 593 -15.97 0.21 -25.26
C ALA A 593 -15.40 0.67 -26.61
N LEU A 594 -14.55 -0.15 -27.25
CA LEU A 594 -13.99 0.16 -28.57
C LEU A 594 -15.08 0.24 -29.66
N ARG A 595 -16.13 -0.60 -29.59
CA ARG A 595 -17.28 -0.55 -30.50
C ARG A 595 -18.15 0.70 -30.32
N LYS A 596 -18.08 1.37 -29.16
CA LYS A 596 -18.71 2.68 -28.93
C LYS A 596 -17.91 3.84 -29.54
N GLY A 597 -16.72 3.57 -30.08
CA GLY A 597 -15.83 4.58 -30.67
C GLY A 597 -14.80 5.17 -29.70
N PHE A 598 -14.68 4.62 -28.50
CA PHE A 598 -13.70 5.13 -27.53
C PHE A 598 -12.28 4.72 -27.90
N LYS A 599 -11.35 5.67 -27.79
CA LYS A 599 -9.94 5.48 -28.16
C LYS A 599 -9.12 5.07 -26.94
N LEU A 600 -9.28 3.83 -26.50
CA LEU A 600 -8.66 3.31 -25.28
C LEU A 600 -7.46 2.42 -25.62
N GLY A 601 -6.27 2.78 -25.11
CA GLY A 601 -5.10 1.89 -25.15
C GLY A 601 -5.20 0.78 -24.12
N SER A 602 -4.55 -0.35 -24.37
CA SER A 602 -4.66 -1.56 -23.53
C SER A 602 -3.49 -1.65 -22.55
N ILE A 603 -3.80 -1.71 -21.26
CA ILE A 603 -2.82 -2.00 -20.20
C ILE A 603 -3.21 -3.23 -19.40
N GLY A 604 -2.22 -3.84 -18.74
CA GLY A 604 -2.43 -4.83 -17.70
C GLY A 604 -1.98 -4.27 -16.36
N GLY A 605 -2.64 -4.69 -15.29
CA GLY A 605 -2.24 -4.39 -13.91
C GLY A 605 -2.54 -5.59 -13.01
N SER A 606 -1.86 -5.74 -11.88
CA SER A 606 -2.14 -6.89 -11.03
C SER A 606 -3.43 -6.70 -10.26
N ASP A 607 -3.67 -5.52 -9.71
CA ASP A 607 -4.56 -5.28 -8.57
C ASP A 607 -4.18 -6.18 -7.38
N SER A 608 -2.86 -6.31 -7.14
CA SER A 608 -2.35 -7.18 -6.10
C SER A 608 -2.61 -6.61 -4.71
N HIS A 609 -3.11 -7.47 -3.83
CA HIS A 609 -3.28 -7.22 -2.39
C HIS A 609 -2.35 -8.10 -1.53
N GLN A 610 -1.40 -8.82 -2.14
CA GLN A 610 -0.56 -9.85 -1.48
C GLN A 610 0.93 -9.53 -1.52
N LEU A 611 1.30 -8.27 -1.78
CA LEU A 611 2.69 -7.91 -2.09
C LEU A 611 3.28 -8.84 -3.20
N GLU A 612 2.52 -9.06 -4.28
CA GLU A 612 2.86 -9.91 -5.44
C GLU A 612 2.73 -9.16 -6.79
N HIS A 613 2.65 -7.83 -6.74
CA HIS A 613 2.50 -7.01 -7.95
C HIS A 613 3.71 -7.19 -8.88
N GLY A 614 3.46 -7.16 -10.19
CA GLY A 614 4.47 -7.38 -11.22
C GLY A 614 4.92 -8.84 -11.44
N ILE A 615 4.50 -9.80 -10.60
CA ILE A 615 4.76 -11.24 -10.80
C ILE A 615 3.48 -12.09 -10.89
N GLU A 616 2.34 -11.54 -10.49
CA GLU A 616 1.01 -12.13 -10.61
C GLU A 616 0.07 -11.20 -11.39
N GLY A 617 -0.87 -11.75 -12.15
CA GLY A 617 -1.92 -10.98 -12.80
C GLY A 617 -1.47 -10.31 -14.09
N GLY A 618 -2.03 -9.15 -14.40
CA GLY A 618 -1.67 -8.39 -15.59
C GLY A 618 -0.45 -7.51 -15.34
N ILE A 619 0.40 -7.32 -16.36
CA ILE A 619 1.42 -6.26 -16.37
C ILE A 619 1.38 -5.55 -17.72
N LEU A 620 2.05 -4.40 -17.83
CA LEU A 620 2.17 -3.68 -19.09
C LEU A 620 3.62 -3.48 -19.53
N ALA A 621 3.78 -3.26 -20.82
CA ALA A 621 4.97 -2.68 -21.40
C ALA A 621 4.64 -1.30 -21.98
N ALA A 622 5.51 -0.33 -21.71
CA ALA A 622 5.44 1.01 -22.26
C ALA A 622 6.67 1.28 -23.13
N TYR A 623 6.46 1.71 -24.37
CA TYR A 623 7.54 2.16 -25.23
C TYR A 623 7.92 3.59 -24.89
N SER A 624 9.08 3.76 -24.27
CA SER A 624 9.50 5.04 -23.70
C SER A 624 10.95 5.37 -24.03
N LYS A 625 11.29 6.67 -23.99
CA LYS A 625 12.65 7.17 -24.28
C LYS A 625 13.61 6.91 -23.14
N SER A 626 13.12 6.93 -21.90
CA SER A 626 13.92 6.74 -20.70
C SER A 626 13.06 6.20 -19.56
N ARG A 627 13.71 5.79 -18.47
CA ARG A 627 13.08 5.40 -17.21
C ARG A 627 12.86 6.63 -16.33
N THR A 628 12.20 7.67 -16.84
CA THR A 628 11.78 8.79 -16.01
C THR A 628 10.27 8.82 -15.94
N ARG A 629 9.69 9.20 -14.79
CA ARG A 629 8.24 9.37 -14.64
C ARG A 629 7.59 10.12 -15.81
N GLY A 630 8.19 11.22 -16.26
CA GLY A 630 7.68 12.03 -17.36
C GLY A 630 7.61 11.27 -18.69
N ASP A 631 8.68 10.55 -19.06
CA ASP A 631 8.71 9.77 -20.30
C ASP A 631 7.81 8.52 -20.23
N ILE A 632 7.68 7.89 -19.06
CA ILE A 632 6.71 6.79 -18.84
C ILE A 632 5.28 7.32 -18.97
N PHE A 633 4.96 8.43 -18.29
CA PHE A 633 3.64 9.05 -18.37
C PHE A 633 3.30 9.46 -19.80
N HIS A 634 4.28 9.98 -20.55
CA HIS A 634 4.12 10.28 -21.97
C HIS A 634 3.74 9.05 -22.79
N ALA A 635 4.38 7.89 -22.54
CA ALA A 635 4.03 6.64 -23.21
C ALA A 635 2.59 6.18 -22.88
N LEU A 636 2.21 6.26 -21.60
CA LEU A 636 0.84 5.98 -21.14
C LEU A 636 -0.19 6.89 -21.81
N TYR A 637 0.02 8.20 -21.78
CA TYR A 637 -0.89 9.20 -22.36
C TYR A 637 -1.10 8.99 -23.86
N ASN A 638 -0.02 8.70 -24.59
CA ASN A 638 -0.03 8.46 -26.04
C ASN A 638 -0.42 7.04 -26.43
N ARG A 639 -0.74 6.17 -25.46
CA ARG A 639 -1.17 4.77 -25.68
C ARG A 639 -0.13 3.92 -26.42
N ILE A 640 1.16 4.25 -26.34
CA ILE A 640 2.25 3.44 -26.93
C ILE A 640 2.64 2.33 -25.93
N VAL A 641 1.62 1.58 -25.53
CA VAL A 641 1.66 0.60 -24.45
C VAL A 641 0.89 -0.64 -24.84
N TYR A 642 1.16 -1.76 -24.17
CA TYR A 642 0.40 -2.99 -24.34
C TYR A 642 0.38 -3.81 -23.06
N ALA A 643 -0.62 -4.69 -22.97
CA ALA A 643 -0.87 -5.53 -21.80
C ALA A 643 -0.33 -6.95 -22.01
N THR A 644 0.02 -7.62 -20.92
CA THR A 644 0.28 -9.07 -20.89
C THR A 644 -0.32 -9.69 -19.64
N THR A 645 -0.49 -11.01 -19.63
CA THR A 645 -0.92 -11.80 -18.45
C THR A 645 0.25 -12.08 -17.48
N GLY A 646 1.22 -11.16 -17.34
CA GLY A 646 2.36 -11.30 -16.43
C GLY A 646 3.68 -11.72 -17.09
N ALA A 647 3.63 -12.39 -18.25
CA ALA A 647 4.85 -12.75 -18.99
C ALA A 647 5.37 -11.57 -19.82
N ARG A 648 6.69 -11.36 -19.82
CA ARG A 648 7.34 -10.27 -20.55
C ARG A 648 7.48 -10.56 -22.05
N ILE A 649 6.35 -10.71 -22.73
CA ILE A 649 6.21 -10.93 -24.17
C ILE A 649 6.49 -9.62 -24.89
N TYR A 650 7.43 -9.60 -25.83
CA TYR A 650 7.71 -8.40 -26.60
C TYR A 650 6.82 -8.35 -27.83
N VAL A 651 6.08 -7.25 -27.99
CA VAL A 651 5.14 -7.08 -29.11
C VAL A 651 5.27 -5.68 -29.68
N GLN A 652 5.37 -5.59 -30.99
CA GLN A 652 5.44 -4.32 -31.71
C GLN A 652 4.50 -4.38 -32.93
N THR A 653 3.72 -3.32 -33.12
CA THR A 653 2.87 -3.17 -34.30
C THR A 653 2.96 -1.77 -34.89
N GLU A 654 2.90 -1.69 -36.21
CA GLU A 654 2.81 -0.42 -36.94
C GLU A 654 1.74 -0.54 -38.02
N LEU A 655 0.82 0.43 -38.09
CA LEU A 655 -0.13 0.53 -39.18
C LEU A 655 0.31 1.66 -40.11
N ASN A 656 0.75 1.33 -41.32
CA ASN A 656 1.37 2.27 -42.26
C ASN A 656 2.50 3.10 -41.61
N GLY A 657 3.33 2.44 -40.78
CA GLY A 657 4.45 3.06 -40.06
C GLY A 657 4.06 3.85 -38.79
N ALA A 658 2.78 3.98 -38.47
CA ALA A 658 2.35 4.60 -37.22
C ALA A 658 2.32 3.54 -36.09
N PRO A 659 2.92 3.80 -34.91
CA PRO A 659 2.97 2.82 -33.83
C PRO A 659 1.58 2.54 -33.24
N MET A 660 1.46 1.43 -32.50
CA MET A 660 0.27 1.13 -31.70
C MET A 660 -0.18 2.33 -30.85
N GLY A 661 -1.49 2.48 -30.63
CA GLY A 661 -2.05 3.62 -29.91
C GLY A 661 -2.33 4.86 -30.77
N SER A 662 -1.83 4.88 -32.01
CA SER A 662 -1.99 6.00 -32.93
C SER A 662 -3.42 6.11 -33.50
N VAL A 663 -3.79 7.33 -33.88
CA VAL A 663 -4.95 7.62 -34.72
C VAL A 663 -4.42 8.08 -36.07
N ILE A 664 -4.71 7.33 -37.14
CA ILE A 664 -4.25 7.63 -38.49
C ILE A 664 -5.41 8.02 -39.39
N PRO A 665 -5.19 8.89 -40.40
CA PRO A 665 -6.24 9.26 -41.33
C PRO A 665 -6.64 8.08 -42.24
N GLN A 666 -7.90 8.01 -42.62
CA GLN A 666 -8.40 7.12 -43.65
C GLN A 666 -7.85 7.58 -45.01
N THR A 667 -6.89 6.84 -45.55
CA THR A 667 -6.37 7.11 -46.89
C THR A 667 -7.35 6.64 -47.97
N ALA A 668 -7.88 7.58 -48.76
CA ALA A 668 -8.75 7.26 -49.90
C ALA A 668 -7.98 6.42 -50.94
N GLY A 669 -8.38 5.15 -51.10
CA GLY A 669 -7.73 4.20 -52.01
C GLY A 669 -6.32 3.75 -51.58
N GLY A 670 -5.90 4.05 -50.34
CA GLY A 670 -4.64 3.59 -49.78
C GLY A 670 -4.82 2.25 -49.07
N SER A 671 -3.89 1.33 -49.30
CA SER A 671 -3.89 0.06 -48.58
C SER A 671 -3.35 0.23 -47.16
N LEU A 672 -4.04 -0.36 -46.19
CA LEU A 672 -3.61 -0.39 -44.79
C LEU A 672 -2.76 -1.65 -44.56
N VAL A 673 -1.47 -1.44 -44.26
CA VAL A 673 -0.51 -2.51 -44.01
C VAL A 673 -0.12 -2.49 -42.53
N LEU A 674 -0.39 -3.59 -41.85
CA LEU A 674 -0.05 -3.83 -40.45
C LEU A 674 1.25 -4.64 -40.38
N ASP A 675 2.32 -4.00 -39.92
CA ASP A 675 3.56 -4.65 -39.54
C ASP A 675 3.41 -5.25 -38.14
N ILE A 676 3.79 -6.52 -37.98
CA ILE A 676 3.69 -7.27 -36.73
C ILE A 676 5.05 -7.88 -36.42
N ARG A 677 5.53 -7.65 -35.20
CA ARG A 677 6.67 -8.36 -34.62
C ARG A 677 6.33 -8.84 -33.23
N CYS A 678 6.71 -10.08 -32.92
CA CYS A 678 6.51 -10.69 -31.61
C CYS A 678 7.75 -11.50 -31.19
N LEU A 679 8.11 -11.42 -29.91
CA LEU A 679 9.07 -12.30 -29.26
C LEU A 679 8.47 -12.79 -27.93
N GLY A 680 8.12 -14.08 -27.89
CA GLY A 680 7.59 -14.75 -26.72
C GLY A 680 8.66 -15.16 -25.71
N THR A 681 8.22 -15.34 -24.46
CA THR A 681 8.96 -16.03 -23.37
C THR A 681 8.93 -17.56 -23.49
N SER A 682 8.09 -18.04 -24.41
CA SER A 682 7.72 -19.42 -24.73
C SER A 682 7.22 -19.42 -26.19
N ILE A 683 6.97 -20.59 -26.77
CA ILE A 683 6.55 -20.74 -28.15
C ILE A 683 5.20 -20.02 -28.35
N ILE A 684 5.15 -19.11 -29.34
CA ILE A 684 3.92 -18.44 -29.76
C ILE A 684 3.09 -19.48 -30.50
N ARG A 685 1.85 -19.71 -30.03
CA ARG A 685 0.88 -20.62 -30.65
C ARG A 685 0.08 -19.91 -31.73
N GLN A 686 -0.34 -18.67 -31.42
CA GLN A 686 -1.32 -17.96 -32.22
C GLN A 686 -1.15 -16.44 -32.12
N ILE A 687 -1.36 -15.74 -33.25
CA ILE A 687 -1.49 -14.28 -33.30
C ILE A 687 -2.78 -13.95 -34.04
N ASP A 688 -3.73 -13.33 -33.33
CA ASP A 688 -4.99 -12.85 -33.91
C ASP A 688 -4.92 -11.37 -34.22
N ILE A 689 -5.37 -10.97 -35.40
CA ILE A 689 -5.65 -9.58 -35.76
C ILE A 689 -7.13 -9.32 -35.46
N VAL A 690 -7.39 -8.51 -34.44
CA VAL A 690 -8.75 -8.20 -33.97
C VAL A 690 -9.17 -6.82 -34.44
N THR A 691 -10.40 -6.71 -34.94
CA THR A 691 -10.98 -5.49 -35.50
C THR A 691 -12.41 -5.27 -35.00
N ASN A 692 -13.03 -4.16 -35.37
CA ASN A 692 -14.44 -3.91 -35.06
C ASN A 692 -15.42 -4.90 -35.71
N VAL A 693 -14.99 -5.68 -36.71
CA VAL A 693 -15.81 -6.75 -37.33
C VAL A 693 -15.52 -8.14 -36.76
N GLY A 694 -14.60 -8.26 -35.80
CA GLY A 694 -14.18 -9.53 -35.19
C GLY A 694 -12.72 -9.86 -35.50
N ILE A 695 -12.37 -11.15 -35.41
CA ILE A 695 -11.04 -11.64 -35.80
C ILE A 695 -10.96 -11.62 -37.33
N GLU A 696 -10.08 -10.77 -37.85
CA GLU A 696 -9.84 -10.61 -39.28
C GLU A 696 -8.90 -11.67 -39.83
N HIS A 697 -7.84 -12.00 -39.07
CA HIS A 697 -6.87 -13.01 -39.45
C HIS A 697 -6.24 -13.68 -38.23
N THR A 698 -5.80 -14.92 -38.41
CA THR A 698 -5.08 -15.68 -37.40
C THR A 698 -3.83 -16.30 -38.03
N TYR A 699 -2.67 -15.98 -37.48
CA TYR A 699 -1.44 -16.73 -37.71
C TYR A 699 -1.34 -17.85 -36.69
N TYR A 700 -1.15 -19.09 -37.15
CA TYR A 700 -0.69 -20.18 -36.31
C TYR A 700 0.83 -20.23 -36.39
N VAL A 701 1.47 -20.10 -35.24
CA VAL A 701 2.92 -19.98 -35.11
C VAL A 701 3.43 -21.19 -34.32
N ASP A 702 4.66 -21.61 -34.59
CA ASP A 702 5.37 -22.67 -33.85
C ASP A 702 6.83 -22.24 -33.63
N SER A 703 6.99 -21.03 -33.09
CA SER A 703 8.26 -20.34 -32.88
C SER A 703 8.12 -19.32 -31.75
N CYS A 704 9.22 -19.03 -31.04
CA CYS A 704 9.23 -17.91 -30.07
C CYS A 704 9.28 -16.54 -30.76
N ILE A 705 9.59 -16.48 -32.07
CA ILE A 705 9.72 -15.24 -32.84
C ILE A 705 8.78 -15.29 -34.04
N HIS A 706 8.09 -14.17 -34.29
CA HIS A 706 7.26 -13.98 -35.48
C HIS A 706 7.43 -12.55 -36.03
N GLU A 707 7.60 -12.44 -37.33
CA GLU A 707 7.62 -11.17 -38.06
C GLU A 707 6.79 -11.31 -39.34
N SER A 708 5.85 -10.39 -39.58
CA SER A 708 4.99 -10.44 -40.77
C SER A 708 4.40 -9.08 -41.11
N GLN A 709 3.95 -8.93 -42.35
CA GLN A 709 3.10 -7.83 -42.80
C GLN A 709 1.74 -8.38 -43.20
N TYR A 710 0.66 -7.77 -42.69
CA TYR A 710 -0.70 -8.10 -43.09
C TYR A 710 -1.37 -6.91 -43.78
N ARG A 711 -2.00 -7.16 -44.93
CA ARG A 711 -2.78 -6.16 -45.64
C ARG A 711 -4.24 -6.27 -45.20
N LEU A 712 -4.77 -5.25 -44.53
CA LEU A 712 -6.18 -5.22 -44.16
C LEU A 712 -7.05 -5.14 -45.43
N PRO A 713 -8.20 -5.84 -45.46
CA PRO A 713 -9.05 -5.90 -46.65
C PRO A 713 -9.67 -4.54 -46.98
N GLU A 714 -9.68 -4.23 -48.28
CA GLU A 714 -10.38 -3.05 -48.81
C GLU A 714 -11.90 -3.28 -48.80
N GLY A 715 -12.67 -2.30 -48.32
CA GLY A 715 -14.15 -2.33 -48.37
C GLY A 715 -14.84 -2.77 -47.07
N ASN A 716 -14.14 -3.43 -46.14
CA ASN A 716 -14.62 -3.55 -44.76
C ASN A 716 -14.44 -2.19 -44.06
N LYS A 717 -15.48 -1.70 -43.36
CA LYS A 717 -15.36 -0.51 -42.51
C LYS A 717 -14.55 -0.86 -41.25
N ILE A 718 -13.25 -1.11 -41.42
CA ILE A 718 -12.30 -1.33 -40.32
C ILE A 718 -11.93 0.05 -39.77
N ASN A 719 -12.33 0.32 -38.53
CA ASN A 719 -12.09 1.61 -37.87
C ASN A 719 -10.98 1.52 -36.82
N TRP A 720 -10.65 0.31 -36.39
CA TRP A 720 -9.51 0.04 -35.51
C TRP A 720 -9.05 -1.40 -35.67
N CYS A 721 -7.78 -1.65 -35.36
CA CYS A 721 -7.24 -2.99 -35.20
C CYS A 721 -6.22 -3.05 -34.06
N TYR A 722 -6.14 -4.20 -33.40
CA TYR A 722 -5.06 -4.57 -32.49
C TYR A 722 -4.69 -6.04 -32.70
N ILE A 723 -3.60 -6.49 -32.10
CA ILE A 723 -3.25 -7.91 -32.12
C ILE A 723 -3.32 -8.53 -30.73
N ARG A 724 -3.69 -9.80 -30.70
CA ARG A 724 -3.66 -10.67 -29.52
C ARG A 724 -2.69 -11.81 -29.78
N VAL A 725 -1.68 -11.93 -28.92
CA VAL A 725 -0.69 -13.02 -28.97
C VAL A 725 -1.06 -14.05 -27.91
N SER A 726 -0.94 -15.33 -28.24
CA SER A 726 -1.13 -16.44 -27.29
C SER A 726 0.00 -17.44 -27.43
N GLN A 727 0.57 -17.85 -26.31
CA GLN A 727 1.66 -18.82 -26.23
C GLN A 727 1.15 -20.22 -25.83
N TYR A 728 2.00 -21.24 -25.94
CA TYR A 728 1.67 -22.61 -25.53
C TYR A 728 1.55 -22.77 -24.00
N ASP A 729 2.21 -21.91 -23.22
CA ASP A 729 2.06 -21.81 -21.77
C ASP A 729 0.87 -20.92 -21.36
N ASN A 730 -0.04 -20.66 -22.29
CA ASN A 730 -1.27 -19.86 -22.14
C ASN A 730 -1.09 -18.39 -21.77
N HIS A 731 0.14 -17.90 -21.62
CA HIS A 731 0.35 -16.46 -21.48
C HIS A 731 -0.08 -15.72 -22.75
N MET A 732 -0.61 -14.51 -22.56
CA MET A 732 -1.18 -13.69 -23.63
C MET A 732 -0.65 -12.26 -23.59
N ALA A 733 -0.70 -11.59 -24.73
CA ALA A 733 -0.46 -10.16 -24.87
C ALA A 733 -1.53 -9.49 -25.75
N TRP A 734 -1.86 -8.24 -25.45
CA TRP A 734 -2.80 -7.42 -26.22
C TRP A 734 -2.20 -6.03 -26.48
N THR A 735 -2.01 -5.69 -27.75
CA THR A 735 -1.52 -4.34 -28.12
C THR A 735 -2.59 -3.29 -27.94
N SER A 736 -2.20 -2.04 -27.65
CA SER A 736 -3.12 -0.92 -27.85
C SER A 736 -3.63 -0.89 -29.30
N PRO A 737 -4.91 -0.60 -29.54
CA PRO A 737 -5.43 -0.47 -30.89
C PRO A 737 -4.79 0.69 -31.65
N THR A 738 -4.79 0.59 -32.97
CA THR A 738 -4.58 1.73 -33.87
C THR A 738 -5.92 2.06 -34.51
N TRP A 739 -6.30 3.34 -34.51
CA TRP A 739 -7.58 3.82 -35.05
C TRP A 739 -7.41 4.46 -36.42
N ILE A 740 -8.42 4.32 -37.29
CA ILE A 740 -8.45 4.81 -38.66
C ILE A 740 -9.63 5.78 -38.81
N GLU A 741 -9.38 7.05 -39.16
CA GLU A 741 -10.38 8.13 -39.18
C GLU A 741 -10.45 8.97 -40.46
#